data_AF-A0A2D9QXF7-F1
#
_entry.id   AF-A0A2D9QXF7-F1
#
_cell.length_a   1.000
_cell.length_b   1.000
_cell.length_c   1.000
_cell.angle_alpha   90.00
_cell.angle_beta   90.00
_cell.angle_gamma   90.00
#
_symmetry.space_group_name_H-M   'P 1'
#
loop_
_entity.id
_entity.type
_entity.pdbx_description
1 polymer ?
#
loop_
_entity_poly.entity_id
_entity_poly.type
_entity_poly.pdbx_seq_one_letter_code
_entity_poly.pdbx_strand_id
1 'polypeptide(L)'
;MSLGEIMIEDQVRILRDELHYHEHKYYVENQPEISDIEFDMLMKELEKLEKENPSLITPNSPTQRVGGQVVLGERIRHHGAMLSLENTYTAEELYDFDRRIRKTLPDQDIEYVVELKIDGLGVALNYEEGYLSYGLTRGDGDFGEDVTANVRTIKSIPLKLKQLSQMSMPNALEVRGEVFIPKSQLGKINERRVEAGELPFSNTRNAAAGSLRLLDPNIVTQRPLDIFIYRLSYGVDLETHEQGLKMLVDLGFKVNEIVNVYSSMEEVIQCYRRWREQYKNLDYDTDGIVVKVNDINHQALLGVRAKSPRWAICCKFPASQTSTRVNQIEIQVGRTGVLTPVATLDPVELAGARIKNATLHNAQEIARKDIRVGDWVVLERSGDVIPKVVSVLTEKRSGSEKIFCFPNTCPSCHEQVQRSEQETAIRCVSVSCPEQLKRRIEHFSSRNALNIEGLGKQIVNQLIEAGLVSDVADLYRLQTDDLLPLEGFGDRSAQNLISAIASSKRKPATRVLFGLGIFHVGQRAADLLIDHFISIDVIADAEVEQIEIIHGIGSKTAESVANFFSQLKNKVLFEKLKLAGLQIQAEMSFDLGQMEKALLGKIFVLTGTLTAMTRSAASERIKLMGGKVSSSVSKNTDFVVVSENAGSKKNQALALGIRTLTEDDFLGMIDSV
;
A
#
# COMPACT_ATOMS: atom_id res chain seq x y z
N MET A 1 41.78 -49.01 4.41
CA MET A 1 40.98 -47.84 4.81
C MET A 1 40.66 -47.09 3.54
N SER A 2 39.49 -47.35 2.93
CA SER A 2 39.11 -46.71 1.67
C SER A 2 38.67 -45.27 1.94
N LEU A 3 39.05 -44.40 1.02
CA LEU A 3 38.65 -43.00 0.98
C LEU A 3 37.13 -42.89 0.75
N GLY A 4 36.45 -42.38 1.79
CA GLY A 4 35.25 -41.55 1.76
C GLY A 4 34.16 -41.85 0.73
N GLU A 5 33.24 -42.77 1.06
CA GLU A 5 31.87 -42.66 0.55
C GLU A 5 31.22 -41.46 1.28
N ILE A 6 31.05 -40.34 0.56
CA ILE A 6 30.23 -39.23 1.03
C ILE A 6 28.79 -39.75 1.11
N MET A 7 28.16 -39.65 2.28
CA MET A 7 26.75 -40.03 2.46
C MET A 7 25.88 -39.25 1.45
N ILE A 8 24.86 -39.89 0.87
CA ILE A 8 23.96 -39.27 -0.13
C ILE A 8 23.38 -37.95 0.38
N GLU A 9 23.08 -37.86 1.67
CA GLU A 9 22.62 -36.65 2.36
C GLU A 9 23.63 -35.48 2.25
N ASP A 10 24.91 -35.77 2.43
CA ASP A 10 25.99 -34.79 2.30
C ASP A 10 26.19 -34.36 0.84
N GLN A 11 26.03 -35.30 -0.11
CA GLN A 11 26.09 -34.98 -1.55
C GLN A 11 24.96 -34.02 -1.96
N VAL A 12 23.73 -34.31 -1.56
CA VAL A 12 22.56 -33.45 -1.81
C VAL A 12 22.75 -32.08 -1.17
N ARG A 13 23.29 -32.02 0.06
CA ARG A 13 23.59 -30.74 0.73
C ARG A 13 24.62 -29.91 -0.04
N ILE A 14 25.73 -30.52 -0.45
CA ILE A 14 26.81 -29.85 -1.20
C ILE A 14 26.28 -29.31 -2.53
N LEU A 15 25.56 -30.12 -3.31
CA LEU A 15 24.96 -29.71 -4.59
C LEU A 15 23.97 -28.56 -4.43
N ARG A 16 23.16 -28.57 -3.37
CA ARG A 16 22.25 -27.45 -3.06
C ARG A 16 23.01 -26.17 -2.75
N ASP A 17 24.03 -26.24 -1.89
CA ASP A 17 24.81 -25.07 -1.50
C ASP A 17 25.60 -24.50 -2.70
N GLU A 18 26.13 -25.36 -3.59
CA GLU A 18 26.81 -24.98 -4.84
C GLU A 18 25.85 -24.31 -5.84
N LEU A 19 24.66 -24.87 -6.05
CA LEU A 19 23.63 -24.25 -6.90
C LEU A 19 23.18 -22.90 -6.35
N HIS A 20 22.90 -22.79 -5.05
CA HIS A 20 22.54 -21.51 -4.41
C HIS A 20 23.66 -20.47 -4.57
N TYR A 21 24.92 -20.89 -4.44
CA TYR A 21 26.08 -20.03 -4.65
C TYR A 21 26.15 -19.49 -6.09
N HIS A 22 26.00 -20.35 -7.09
CA HIS A 22 26.05 -19.94 -8.50
C HIS A 22 24.82 -19.12 -8.92
N GLU A 23 23.63 -19.40 -8.39
CA GLU A 23 22.46 -18.54 -8.57
C GLU A 23 22.71 -17.13 -8.01
N HIS A 24 23.30 -17.04 -6.83
CA HIS A 24 23.66 -15.74 -6.24
C HIS A 24 24.65 -14.98 -7.13
N LYS A 25 25.73 -15.64 -7.55
CA LYS A 25 26.73 -15.06 -8.46
C LYS A 25 26.10 -14.54 -9.76
N TYR A 26 25.19 -15.29 -10.34
CA TYR A 26 24.52 -14.94 -11.59
C TYR A 26 23.50 -13.81 -11.41
N TYR A 27 22.52 -13.97 -10.51
CA TYR A 27 21.33 -13.11 -10.45
C TYR A 27 21.46 -11.92 -9.50
N VAL A 28 22.33 -12.03 -8.48
CA VAL A 28 22.55 -10.98 -7.47
C VAL A 28 23.78 -10.16 -7.81
N GLU A 29 24.93 -10.83 -7.99
CA GLU A 29 26.22 -10.15 -8.24
C GLU A 29 26.46 -9.81 -9.72
N ASN A 30 25.69 -10.39 -10.65
CA ASN A 30 25.92 -10.32 -12.10
C ASN A 30 27.35 -10.71 -12.51
N GLN A 31 27.94 -11.68 -11.80
CA GLN A 31 29.31 -12.20 -11.99
C GLN A 31 29.29 -13.74 -12.03
N PRO A 32 28.74 -14.36 -13.09
CA PRO A 32 28.70 -15.81 -13.19
C PRO A 32 30.10 -16.41 -13.29
N GLU A 33 30.36 -17.47 -12.51
CA GLU A 33 31.65 -18.19 -12.49
C GLU A 33 31.63 -19.46 -13.35
N ILE A 34 30.43 -19.98 -13.65
CA ILE A 34 30.21 -21.17 -14.48
C ILE A 34 29.25 -20.83 -15.63
N SER A 35 29.31 -21.61 -16.70
CA SER A 35 28.41 -21.49 -17.85
C SER A 35 27.00 -22.02 -17.54
N ASP A 36 26.00 -21.57 -18.31
CA ASP A 36 24.62 -22.06 -18.20
C ASP A 36 24.53 -23.59 -18.37
N ILE A 37 25.40 -24.18 -19.20
CA ILE A 37 25.47 -25.63 -19.44
C ILE A 37 25.92 -26.37 -18.17
N GLU A 38 26.95 -25.86 -17.48
CA GLU A 38 27.47 -26.46 -16.26
C GLU A 38 26.44 -26.35 -15.12
N PHE A 39 25.77 -25.21 -15.00
CA PHE A 39 24.68 -25.03 -14.04
C PHE A 39 23.52 -26.01 -14.28
N ASP A 40 23.10 -26.18 -15.54
CA ASP A 40 22.05 -27.14 -15.92
C ASP A 40 22.44 -28.59 -15.61
N MET A 41 23.73 -28.94 -15.70
CA MET A 41 24.23 -30.26 -15.31
C MET A 41 24.11 -30.49 -13.80
N LEU A 42 24.52 -29.51 -12.98
CA LEU A 42 24.39 -29.56 -11.52
C LEU A 42 22.91 -29.67 -11.10
N MET A 43 22.02 -28.91 -11.75
CA MET A 43 20.58 -28.97 -11.48
C MET A 43 20.00 -30.35 -11.80
N LYS A 44 20.33 -30.93 -12.96
CA LYS A 44 19.88 -32.28 -13.34
C LYS A 44 20.39 -33.35 -12.39
N GLU A 45 21.61 -33.19 -11.87
CA GLU A 45 22.16 -34.10 -10.87
C GLU A 45 21.39 -34.03 -9.55
N LEU A 46 21.09 -32.81 -9.07
CA LEU A 46 20.26 -32.63 -7.88
C LEU A 46 18.84 -33.19 -8.06
N GLU A 47 18.20 -32.92 -9.21
CA GLU A 47 16.87 -33.46 -9.55
C GLU A 47 16.87 -35.00 -9.54
N LYS A 48 17.91 -35.62 -10.08
CA LYS A 48 18.06 -37.07 -10.08
C LYS A 48 18.16 -37.62 -8.66
N LEU A 49 19.05 -37.04 -7.83
CA LEU A 49 19.26 -37.49 -6.45
C LEU A 49 18.01 -37.34 -5.60
N GLU A 50 17.28 -36.24 -5.75
CA GLU A 50 16.02 -36.00 -5.04
C GLU A 50 14.89 -36.91 -5.50
N LYS A 51 14.81 -37.23 -6.79
CA LYS A 51 13.84 -38.19 -7.34
C LYS A 51 14.10 -39.61 -6.83
N GLU A 52 15.38 -39.98 -6.70
CA GLU A 52 15.79 -41.28 -6.15
C GLU A 52 15.61 -41.34 -4.62
N ASN A 53 15.58 -40.19 -3.94
CA ASN A 53 15.47 -40.08 -2.48
C ASN A 53 14.40 -39.04 -2.05
N PRO A 54 13.09 -39.32 -2.19
CA PRO A 54 12.03 -38.33 -1.96
C PRO A 54 11.99 -37.74 -0.54
N SER A 55 12.48 -38.46 0.48
CA SER A 55 12.58 -37.98 1.86
C SER A 55 13.61 -36.87 2.05
N LEU A 56 14.53 -36.69 1.10
CA LEU A 56 15.53 -35.64 1.15
C LEU A 56 15.05 -34.32 0.54
N ILE A 57 13.92 -34.30 -0.18
CA ILE A 57 13.35 -33.10 -0.79
C ILE A 57 12.95 -32.12 0.31
N THR A 58 13.50 -30.91 0.25
CA THR A 58 13.14 -29.83 1.18
C THR A 58 12.49 -28.67 0.42
N PRO A 59 11.54 -27.94 1.03
CA PRO A 59 10.84 -26.82 0.35
C PRO A 59 11.76 -25.73 -0.20
N ASN A 60 12.98 -25.60 0.34
CA ASN A 60 13.99 -24.60 0.00
C ASN A 60 15.07 -25.12 -0.98
N SER A 61 14.91 -26.34 -1.52
CA SER A 61 15.82 -26.85 -2.55
C SER A 61 15.66 -26.04 -3.85
N PRO A 62 16.75 -25.80 -4.62
CA PRO A 62 16.67 -25.14 -5.93
C PRO A 62 15.66 -25.77 -6.90
N THR A 63 15.45 -27.09 -6.82
CA THR A 63 14.48 -27.85 -7.62
C THR A 63 13.02 -27.51 -7.29
N GLN A 64 12.76 -26.98 -6.08
CA GLN A 64 11.42 -26.65 -5.60
C GLN A 64 11.04 -25.19 -5.85
N ARG A 65 11.84 -24.44 -6.63
CA ARG A 65 11.47 -23.08 -7.08
C ARG A 65 10.21 -23.08 -7.95
N VAL A 66 9.96 -24.17 -8.66
CA VAL A 66 8.80 -24.36 -9.55
C VAL A 66 8.00 -25.55 -9.04
N GLY A 67 7.17 -25.33 -8.02
CA GLY A 67 6.33 -26.36 -7.41
C GLY A 67 5.33 -25.77 -6.41
N GLY A 68 4.15 -26.40 -6.30
CA GLY A 68 3.08 -26.02 -5.36
C GLY A 68 1.81 -25.50 -6.04
N GLN A 69 0.64 -25.77 -5.45
CA GLN A 69 -0.61 -25.10 -5.80
C GLN A 69 -0.59 -23.68 -5.21
N VAL A 70 -0.97 -22.69 -6.01
CA VAL A 70 -1.11 -21.31 -5.53
C VAL A 70 -2.43 -21.18 -4.78
N VAL A 71 -2.36 -20.92 -3.48
CA VAL A 71 -3.49 -20.38 -2.72
C VAL A 71 -3.39 -18.86 -2.80
N LEU A 72 -3.85 -18.31 -3.91
CA LEU A 72 -3.86 -16.87 -4.12
C LEU A 72 -5.04 -16.30 -3.32
N GLY A 73 -4.78 -15.52 -2.27
CA GLY A 73 -5.82 -14.75 -1.58
C GLY A 73 -5.94 -14.93 -0.06
N GLU A 74 -5.11 -15.75 0.58
CA GLU A 74 -5.00 -15.67 2.04
C GLU A 74 -4.37 -14.33 2.43
N ARG A 75 -5.06 -13.59 3.30
CA ARG A 75 -4.61 -12.28 3.77
C ARG A 75 -3.84 -12.47 5.07
N ILE A 76 -2.53 -12.30 5.00
CA ILE A 76 -1.64 -12.44 6.15
C ILE A 76 -1.22 -11.04 6.61
N ARG A 77 -1.16 -10.85 7.93
CA ARG A 77 -0.74 -9.59 8.54
C ARG A 77 0.78 -9.44 8.45
N HIS A 78 1.25 -8.24 8.11
CA HIS A 78 2.68 -7.91 8.16
C HIS A 78 3.16 -7.75 9.62
N HIS A 79 4.46 -7.99 9.91
CA HIS A 79 5.00 -7.76 11.25
C HIS A 79 4.92 -6.28 11.66
N GLY A 80 5.10 -5.39 10.69
CA GLY A 80 4.83 -3.96 10.83
C GLY A 80 4.12 -3.41 9.60
N ALA A 81 3.42 -2.29 9.72
CA ALA A 81 2.70 -1.73 8.57
C ALA A 81 3.65 -1.38 7.40
N MET A 82 3.32 -1.82 6.18
CA MET A 82 3.93 -1.39 4.93
C MET A 82 3.31 -0.08 4.44
N LEU A 83 3.79 1.02 5.00
CA LEU A 83 3.30 2.37 4.70
C LEU A 83 3.74 2.88 3.33
N SER A 84 3.01 3.87 2.82
CA SER A 84 3.42 4.63 1.62
C SER A 84 4.36 5.76 2.01
N LEU A 85 5.11 6.31 1.05
CA LEU A 85 5.93 7.50 1.26
C LEU A 85 5.13 8.77 0.99
N GLU A 86 5.43 9.84 1.73
CA GLU A 86 5.01 11.19 1.32
C GLU A 86 5.79 11.58 0.06
N ASN A 87 5.12 12.22 -0.90
CA ASN A 87 5.76 12.66 -2.14
C ASN A 87 6.09 14.16 -2.07
N THR A 88 7.24 14.51 -2.64
CA THR A 88 7.69 15.86 -2.95
C THR A 88 8.16 15.93 -4.40
N TYR A 89 8.21 17.12 -4.98
CA TYR A 89 8.53 17.36 -6.39
C TYR A 89 9.64 18.39 -6.62
N THR A 90 10.03 19.15 -5.57
CA THR A 90 10.99 20.24 -5.70
C THR A 90 12.09 20.18 -4.63
N ALA A 91 13.20 20.87 -4.88
CA ALA A 91 14.29 20.98 -3.92
C ALA A 91 13.88 21.77 -2.67
N GLU A 92 12.99 22.75 -2.82
CA GLU A 92 12.45 23.57 -1.73
C GLU A 92 11.67 22.72 -0.73
N GLU A 93 10.83 21.81 -1.22
CA GLU A 93 10.06 20.88 -0.39
C GLU A 93 10.96 19.86 0.35
N LEU A 94 12.15 19.53 -0.19
CA LEU A 94 13.17 18.74 0.52
C LEU A 94 13.79 19.52 1.69
N TYR A 95 14.06 20.83 1.53
CA TYR A 95 14.44 21.66 2.68
C TYR A 95 13.32 21.75 3.70
N ASP A 96 12.06 21.82 3.28
CA ASP A 96 10.92 21.82 4.21
C ASP A 96 10.85 20.53 5.02
N PHE A 97 11.18 19.40 4.40
CA PHE A 97 11.29 18.11 5.09
C PHE A 97 12.42 18.14 6.13
N ASP A 98 13.63 18.59 5.76
CA ASP A 98 14.75 18.75 6.71
C ASP A 98 14.38 19.68 7.88
N ARG A 99 13.73 20.82 7.60
CA ARG A 99 13.25 21.75 8.64
C ARG A 99 12.28 21.08 9.62
N ARG A 100 11.36 20.23 9.14
CA ARG A 100 10.43 19.48 10.02
C ARG A 100 11.15 18.46 10.90
N ILE A 101 12.17 17.79 10.35
CA ILE A 101 13.00 16.83 11.11
C ILE A 101 13.76 17.56 12.22
N ARG A 102 14.51 18.61 11.87
CA ARG A 102 15.32 19.38 12.83
C ARG A 102 14.49 20.07 13.90
N LYS A 103 13.25 20.46 13.59
CA LYS A 103 12.31 20.98 14.60
C LYS A 103 11.92 19.91 15.64
N THR A 104 11.83 18.65 15.23
CA THR A 104 11.46 17.54 16.10
C THR A 104 12.67 17.00 16.88
N LEU A 105 13.84 17.05 16.27
CA LEU A 105 15.12 16.60 16.81
C LEU A 105 16.10 17.80 16.87
N PRO A 106 15.88 18.76 17.78
CA PRO A 106 16.79 19.89 17.94
C PRO A 106 18.17 19.40 18.43
N ASP A 107 19.23 20.06 17.96
CA ASP A 107 20.62 19.82 18.38
C ASP A 107 21.14 18.39 18.15
N GLN A 108 20.52 17.64 17.22
CA GLN A 108 21.02 16.34 16.76
C GLN A 108 21.67 16.47 15.38
N ASP A 109 22.71 15.67 15.15
CA ASP A 109 23.26 15.46 13.82
C ASP A 109 22.34 14.55 13.02
N ILE A 110 21.95 14.99 11.83
CA ILE A 110 21.00 14.28 10.97
C ILE A 110 21.70 13.89 9.67
N GLU A 111 21.83 12.59 9.48
CA GLU A 111 22.27 11.99 8.22
C GLU A 111 21.10 11.42 7.44
N TYR A 112 21.26 11.40 6.12
CA TYR A 112 20.26 10.93 5.18
C TYR A 112 20.81 9.81 4.31
N VAL A 113 20.11 8.68 4.26
CA VAL A 113 20.32 7.67 3.22
C VAL A 113 19.42 8.00 2.03
N VAL A 114 20.03 8.06 0.85
CA VAL A 114 19.33 8.29 -0.42
C VAL A 114 19.42 7.05 -1.29
N GLU A 115 18.25 6.60 -1.73
CA GLU A 115 18.04 5.44 -2.59
C GLU A 115 17.20 5.84 -3.81
N LEU A 116 17.30 5.09 -4.91
CA LEU A 116 16.38 5.26 -6.03
C LEU A 116 15.00 4.66 -5.73
N LYS A 117 13.94 5.37 -6.13
CA LYS A 117 12.57 4.86 -5.98
C LYS A 117 12.21 3.94 -7.14
N ILE A 118 12.42 2.65 -6.95
CA ILE A 118 12.06 1.61 -7.92
C ILE A 118 10.55 1.64 -8.20
N ASP A 119 10.18 1.60 -9.48
CA ASP A 119 8.78 1.58 -9.92
C ASP A 119 8.33 0.14 -10.20
N GLY A 120 7.89 -0.56 -9.13
CA GLY A 120 7.50 -1.96 -9.20
C GLY A 120 6.31 -2.29 -8.29
N LEU A 121 6.39 -3.47 -7.67
CA LEU A 121 5.44 -3.95 -6.67
C LEU A 121 6.16 -4.29 -5.37
N GLY A 122 5.82 -3.55 -4.31
CA GLY A 122 6.33 -3.81 -2.96
C GLY A 122 5.90 -5.16 -2.40
N VAL A 123 6.88 -5.90 -1.88
CA VAL A 123 6.73 -7.20 -1.22
C VAL A 123 7.45 -7.23 0.13
N ALA A 124 6.94 -8.06 1.04
CA ALA A 124 7.60 -8.44 2.29
C ALA A 124 7.95 -9.94 2.22
N LEU A 125 9.20 -10.29 2.52
CA LEU A 125 9.67 -11.67 2.54
C LEU A 125 10.04 -12.03 3.97
N ASN A 126 9.48 -13.13 4.46
CA ASN A 126 9.67 -13.61 5.82
C ASN A 126 10.53 -14.87 5.79
N TYR A 127 11.57 -14.87 6.61
CA TYR A 127 12.49 -15.98 6.77
C TYR A 127 12.41 -16.50 8.19
N GLU A 128 12.39 -17.82 8.32
CA GLU A 128 12.45 -18.54 9.59
C GLU A 128 13.73 -19.37 9.61
N GLU A 129 14.55 -19.17 10.63
CA GLU A 129 15.87 -19.85 10.77
C GLU A 129 16.75 -19.74 9.50
N GLY A 130 16.62 -18.63 8.77
CA GLY A 130 17.36 -18.37 7.53
C GLY A 130 16.75 -18.98 6.26
N TYR A 131 15.58 -19.61 6.32
CA TYR A 131 14.87 -20.16 5.16
C TYR A 131 13.64 -19.33 4.80
N LEU A 132 13.40 -19.13 3.50
CA LEU A 132 12.21 -18.41 3.04
C LEU A 132 10.95 -19.19 3.46
N SER A 133 10.20 -18.60 4.39
CA SER A 133 8.93 -19.14 4.90
C SER A 133 7.81 -18.74 3.94
N TYR A 134 7.48 -17.44 3.90
CA TYR A 134 6.42 -16.88 3.05
C TYR A 134 6.73 -15.47 2.53
N GLY A 135 6.06 -15.10 1.44
CA GLY A 135 6.16 -13.78 0.80
C GLY A 135 4.80 -13.13 0.61
N LEU A 136 4.68 -11.86 1.01
CA LEU A 136 3.43 -11.10 0.97
C LEU A 136 3.54 -9.91 0.05
N THR A 137 2.47 -9.61 -0.69
CA THR A 137 2.33 -8.30 -1.33
C THR A 137 2.04 -7.21 -0.29
N ARG A 138 2.21 -5.94 -0.65
CA ARG A 138 1.84 -4.83 0.24
C ARG A 138 0.37 -4.85 0.70
N GLY A 139 -0.56 -5.21 -0.18
CA GLY A 139 -2.00 -5.14 0.08
C GLY A 139 -2.46 -3.73 0.52
N ASP A 140 -3.16 -3.63 1.65
CA ASP A 140 -3.62 -2.36 2.24
C ASP A 140 -2.58 -1.70 3.17
N GLY A 141 -1.43 -2.35 3.36
CA GLY A 141 -0.35 -1.90 4.23
C GLY A 141 -0.28 -2.68 5.54
N ASP A 142 -1.42 -3.11 6.08
CA ASP A 142 -1.46 -3.93 7.31
C ASP A 142 -1.52 -5.42 6.99
N PHE A 143 -2.23 -5.78 5.91
CA PHE A 143 -2.36 -7.15 5.43
C PHE A 143 -1.98 -7.26 3.96
N GLY A 144 -1.14 -8.25 3.66
CA GLY A 144 -0.72 -8.63 2.33
C GLY A 144 -1.43 -9.88 1.81
N GLU A 145 -1.47 -10.02 0.48
CA GLU A 145 -1.85 -11.28 -0.17
C GLU A 145 -0.62 -12.20 -0.22
N ASP A 146 -0.78 -13.47 0.16
CA ASP A 146 0.26 -14.49 0.01
C ASP A 146 0.60 -14.71 -1.48
N VAL A 147 1.88 -14.52 -1.80
CA VAL A 147 2.49 -14.74 -3.12
C VAL A 147 3.74 -15.62 -3.03
N THR A 148 3.84 -16.46 -1.99
CA THR A 148 4.99 -17.31 -1.67
C THR A 148 5.44 -18.16 -2.85
N ALA A 149 4.51 -18.86 -3.51
CA ALA A 149 4.81 -19.67 -4.68
C ALA A 149 5.41 -18.85 -5.84
N ASN A 150 4.93 -17.62 -6.02
CA ASN A 150 5.37 -16.75 -7.11
C ASN A 150 6.71 -16.09 -6.81
N VAL A 151 6.95 -15.65 -5.57
CA VAL A 151 8.24 -15.06 -5.19
C VAL A 151 9.37 -16.10 -5.19
N ARG A 152 9.09 -17.37 -4.92
CA ARG A 152 10.07 -18.47 -5.04
C ARG A 152 10.63 -18.63 -6.46
N THR A 153 9.89 -18.18 -7.48
CA THR A 153 10.34 -18.22 -8.88
C THR A 153 11.33 -17.11 -9.23
N ILE A 154 11.43 -16.06 -8.40
CA ILE A 154 12.33 -14.91 -8.63
C ILE A 154 13.74 -15.30 -8.22
N LYS A 155 14.63 -15.44 -9.21
CA LYS A 155 15.93 -16.06 -8.98
C LYS A 155 16.88 -15.26 -8.10
N SER A 156 16.69 -13.94 -8.02
CA SER A 156 17.44 -13.04 -7.13
C SER A 156 16.96 -13.06 -5.67
N ILE A 157 15.89 -13.80 -5.35
CA ILE A 157 15.49 -14.06 -3.96
C ILE A 157 16.23 -15.31 -3.46
N PRO A 158 17.04 -15.20 -2.39
CA PRO A 158 17.66 -16.38 -1.79
C PRO A 158 16.60 -17.23 -1.09
N LEU A 159 16.54 -18.54 -1.36
CA LEU A 159 15.68 -19.45 -0.58
C LEU A 159 16.26 -19.79 0.79
N LYS A 160 17.59 -19.65 0.93
CA LYS A 160 18.38 -19.84 2.14
C LYS A 160 19.34 -18.66 2.26
N LEU A 161 19.34 -17.99 3.41
CA LEU A 161 20.23 -16.88 3.69
C LEU A 161 21.67 -17.37 3.93
N LYS A 162 22.64 -16.52 3.59
CA LYS A 162 24.04 -16.77 3.92
C LYS A 162 24.24 -16.64 5.43
N GLN A 163 24.97 -17.60 6.02
CA GLN A 163 25.34 -17.54 7.43
C GLN A 163 26.35 -16.43 7.65
N LEU A 164 26.04 -15.47 8.53
CA LEU A 164 27.00 -14.44 8.93
C LEU A 164 27.95 -15.02 9.99
N SER A 165 29.25 -14.83 9.78
CA SER A 165 30.30 -15.38 10.67
C SER A 165 30.30 -14.78 12.08
N GLN A 166 29.69 -13.60 12.25
CA GLN A 166 29.68 -12.84 13.51
C GLN A 166 28.29 -12.73 14.16
N MET A 167 27.28 -13.43 13.63
CA MET A 167 25.91 -13.32 14.13
C MET A 167 25.18 -14.65 14.06
N SER A 168 24.44 -14.98 15.13
CA SER A 168 23.50 -16.11 15.11
C SER A 168 22.30 -15.76 14.22
N MET A 169 21.86 -16.71 13.38
CA MET A 169 20.72 -16.49 12.50
C MET A 169 19.48 -16.16 13.35
N PRO A 170 18.76 -15.07 13.08
CA PRO A 170 17.52 -14.78 13.79
C PRO A 170 16.48 -15.89 13.57
N ASN A 171 15.69 -16.19 14.59
CA ASN A 171 14.59 -17.15 14.47
C ASN A 171 13.58 -16.70 13.40
N ALA A 172 13.32 -15.40 13.31
CA ALA A 172 12.46 -14.79 12.30
C ALA A 172 13.07 -13.48 11.81
N LEU A 173 12.99 -13.26 10.49
CA LEU A 173 13.50 -12.07 9.81
C LEU A 173 12.48 -11.62 8.76
N GLU A 174 12.09 -10.35 8.77
CA GLU A 174 11.29 -9.75 7.68
C GLU A 174 12.16 -8.76 6.89
N VAL A 175 12.19 -8.91 5.58
CA VAL A 175 12.81 -7.95 4.66
C VAL A 175 11.79 -7.42 3.66
N ARG A 176 11.98 -6.19 3.19
CA ARG A 176 11.08 -5.53 2.24
C ARG A 176 11.83 -5.12 0.99
N GLY A 177 11.19 -5.38 -0.14
CA GLY A 177 11.75 -5.08 -1.45
C GLY A 177 10.70 -4.66 -2.46
N GLU A 178 11.17 -4.29 -3.63
CA GLU A 178 10.33 -3.93 -4.77
C GLU A 178 10.62 -4.90 -5.91
N VAL A 179 9.62 -5.69 -6.30
CA VAL A 179 9.69 -6.57 -7.48
C VAL A 179 9.47 -5.73 -8.73
N PHE A 180 10.35 -5.86 -9.72
CA PHE A 180 10.28 -5.11 -10.97
C PHE A 180 10.59 -6.02 -12.18
N ILE A 181 10.39 -5.47 -13.38
CA ILE A 181 10.83 -6.10 -14.64
C ILE A 181 11.85 -5.16 -15.29
N PRO A 182 13.02 -5.65 -15.72
CA PRO A 182 13.99 -4.82 -16.42
C PRO A 182 13.41 -4.25 -17.73
N LYS A 183 13.74 -3.00 -18.06
CA LYS A 183 13.25 -2.30 -19.26
C LYS A 183 13.61 -3.05 -20.53
N SER A 184 14.83 -3.60 -20.59
CA SER A 184 15.35 -4.41 -21.70
C SER A 184 14.51 -5.65 -22.00
N GLN A 185 13.73 -6.13 -21.02
CA GLN A 185 12.92 -7.33 -21.15
C GLN A 185 11.45 -7.07 -21.50
N LEU A 186 10.96 -5.83 -21.33
CA LEU A 186 9.55 -5.50 -21.57
C LEU A 186 9.13 -5.75 -23.03
N GLY A 187 10.01 -5.43 -23.99
CA GLY A 187 9.77 -5.65 -25.42
C GLY A 187 9.49 -7.12 -25.73
N LYS A 188 10.37 -8.02 -25.26
CA LYS A 188 10.23 -9.48 -25.45
C LYS A 188 8.96 -10.03 -24.82
N ILE A 189 8.55 -9.51 -23.67
CA ILE A 189 7.29 -9.92 -23.03
C ILE A 189 6.09 -9.50 -23.88
N ASN A 190 6.10 -8.26 -24.38
CA ASN A 190 5.02 -7.73 -25.18
C ASN A 190 4.90 -8.42 -26.55
N GLU A 191 6.02 -8.77 -27.17
CA GLU A 191 6.05 -9.60 -28.39
C GLU A 191 5.31 -10.93 -28.18
N ARG A 192 5.68 -11.69 -27.14
CA ARG A 192 5.01 -12.97 -26.80
C ARG A 192 3.52 -12.80 -26.50
N ARG A 193 3.13 -11.70 -25.84
CA ARG A 193 1.72 -11.40 -25.54
C ARG A 193 0.93 -11.13 -26.82
N VAL A 194 1.48 -10.33 -27.73
CA VAL A 194 0.85 -10.03 -29.02
C VAL A 194 0.72 -11.29 -29.88
N GLU A 195 1.76 -12.15 -29.92
CA GLU A 195 1.70 -13.46 -30.59
C GLU A 195 0.60 -14.37 -30.02
N ALA A 196 0.38 -14.31 -28.71
CA ALA A 196 -0.71 -15.02 -28.03
C ALA A 196 -2.09 -14.35 -28.14
N GLY A 197 -2.20 -13.22 -28.87
CA GLY A 197 -3.45 -12.46 -29.01
C GLY A 197 -3.85 -11.64 -27.77
N GLU A 198 -2.94 -11.47 -26.81
CA GLU A 198 -3.14 -10.67 -25.60
C GLU A 198 -2.71 -9.21 -25.80
N LEU A 199 -3.26 -8.32 -24.98
CA LEU A 199 -2.82 -6.92 -24.95
C LEU A 199 -1.40 -6.80 -24.36
N PRO A 200 -0.50 -6.00 -24.97
CA PRO A 200 0.81 -5.71 -24.42
C PRO A 200 0.68 -4.90 -23.12
N PHE A 201 1.63 -5.06 -22.21
CA PHE A 201 1.74 -4.24 -21.02
C PHE A 201 2.17 -2.81 -21.39
N SER A 202 1.61 -1.84 -20.67
CA SER A 202 1.91 -0.41 -20.86
C SER A 202 3.26 0.01 -20.28
N ASN A 203 3.71 -0.63 -19.20
CA ASN A 203 4.96 -0.29 -18.52
C ASN A 203 5.47 -1.50 -17.71
N THR A 204 6.72 -1.41 -17.26
CA THR A 204 7.39 -2.46 -16.48
C THR A 204 6.69 -2.74 -15.16
N ARG A 205 6.17 -1.71 -14.48
CA ARG A 205 5.41 -1.83 -13.22
C ARG A 205 4.17 -2.72 -13.37
N ASN A 206 3.33 -2.45 -14.37
CA ASN A 206 2.13 -3.22 -14.65
C ASN A 206 2.46 -4.63 -15.10
N ALA A 207 3.53 -4.78 -15.88
CA ALA A 207 4.05 -6.09 -16.26
C ALA A 207 4.51 -6.89 -15.01
N ALA A 208 5.21 -6.26 -14.07
CA ALA A 208 5.68 -6.90 -12.84
C ALA A 208 4.51 -7.30 -11.93
N ALA A 209 3.59 -6.36 -11.66
CA ALA A 209 2.44 -6.59 -10.80
C ALA A 209 1.47 -7.64 -11.37
N GLY A 210 1.22 -7.60 -12.69
CA GLY A 210 0.40 -8.59 -13.37
C GLY A 210 1.05 -9.97 -13.37
N SER A 211 2.36 -10.04 -13.54
CA SER A 211 3.13 -11.30 -13.54
C SER A 211 3.17 -11.95 -12.16
N LEU A 212 3.42 -11.19 -11.09
CA LEU A 212 3.53 -11.73 -9.74
C LEU A 212 2.18 -12.23 -9.17
N ARG A 213 1.06 -11.87 -9.78
CA ARG A 213 -0.30 -12.23 -9.33
C ARG A 213 -0.94 -13.31 -10.21
N LEU A 214 -0.17 -14.03 -11.01
CA LEU A 214 -0.69 -15.15 -11.77
C LEU A 214 -0.95 -16.35 -10.86
N LEU A 215 -2.00 -17.11 -11.18
CA LEU A 215 -2.38 -18.34 -10.46
C LEU A 215 -1.42 -19.51 -10.74
N ASP A 216 -0.71 -19.48 -11.87
CA ASP A 216 0.21 -20.54 -12.25
C ASP A 216 1.67 -20.04 -12.15
N PRO A 217 2.46 -20.53 -11.17
CA PRO A 217 3.86 -20.16 -10.99
C PRO A 217 4.71 -20.51 -12.21
N ASN A 218 4.33 -21.53 -12.99
CA ASN A 218 5.07 -21.90 -14.20
C ASN A 218 5.06 -20.76 -15.23
N ILE A 219 3.95 -20.00 -15.29
CA ILE A 219 3.87 -18.81 -16.15
C ILE A 219 4.73 -17.69 -15.56
N VAL A 220 4.78 -17.57 -14.23
CA VAL A 220 5.61 -16.56 -13.52
C VAL A 220 7.09 -16.80 -13.77
N THR A 221 7.57 -18.05 -13.75
CA THR A 221 8.97 -18.39 -14.04
C THR A 221 9.43 -17.95 -15.44
N GLN A 222 8.51 -17.88 -16.41
CA GLN A 222 8.81 -17.40 -17.76
C GLN A 222 8.91 -15.86 -17.83
N ARG A 223 8.52 -15.17 -16.76
CA ARG A 223 8.61 -13.71 -16.63
C ARG A 223 9.96 -13.36 -16.01
N PRO A 224 10.72 -12.41 -16.59
CA PRO A 224 12.01 -11.97 -16.07
C PRO A 224 11.80 -10.99 -14.91
N LEU A 225 11.17 -11.47 -13.83
CA LEU A 225 11.01 -10.72 -12.60
C LEU A 225 12.36 -10.65 -11.87
N ASP A 226 12.61 -9.50 -11.28
CA ASP A 226 13.77 -9.25 -10.44
C ASP A 226 13.35 -8.42 -9.22
N ILE A 227 14.21 -8.30 -8.20
CA ILE A 227 13.89 -7.60 -6.96
C ILE A 227 15.08 -6.80 -6.44
N PHE A 228 14.79 -5.64 -5.87
CA PHE A 228 15.73 -4.96 -4.96
C PHE A 228 15.15 -4.94 -3.55
N ILE A 229 15.92 -5.42 -2.58
CA ILE A 229 15.61 -5.31 -1.15
C ILE A 229 16.11 -3.95 -0.65
N TYR A 230 15.26 -3.21 0.05
CA TYR A 230 15.54 -1.84 0.50
C TYR A 230 15.41 -1.66 2.01
N ARG A 231 15.01 -2.69 2.76
CA ARG A 231 14.87 -2.61 4.22
C ARG A 231 14.84 -3.98 4.89
N LEU A 232 15.55 -4.08 6.01
CA LEU A 232 15.32 -5.08 7.05
C LEU A 232 14.31 -4.49 8.05
N SER A 233 13.13 -5.12 8.18
CA SER A 233 12.00 -4.57 8.95
C SER A 233 11.75 -5.26 10.28
N TYR A 234 12.22 -6.49 10.46
CA TYR A 234 12.05 -7.25 11.70
C TYR A 234 13.20 -8.26 11.88
N GLY A 235 13.49 -8.63 13.14
CA GLY A 235 14.40 -9.73 13.48
C GLY A 235 15.79 -9.31 13.94
N VAL A 236 16.21 -8.06 13.65
CA VAL A 236 17.54 -7.55 14.00
C VAL A 236 17.43 -6.12 14.50
N ASP A 237 18.09 -5.84 15.63
CA ASP A 237 18.26 -4.48 16.13
C ASP A 237 19.37 -3.77 15.33
N LEU A 238 19.03 -2.66 14.70
CA LEU A 238 19.92 -1.87 13.85
C LEU A 238 20.13 -0.48 14.45
N GLU A 239 21.36 0.03 14.37
CA GLU A 239 21.65 1.42 14.75
C GLU A 239 21.31 2.37 13.60
N THR A 240 21.69 1.99 12.38
CA THR A 240 21.46 2.80 11.18
C THR A 240 20.82 1.99 10.04
N HIS A 241 20.12 2.70 9.16
CA HIS A 241 19.54 2.13 7.94
C HIS A 241 20.64 1.67 6.97
N GLU A 242 21.73 2.42 6.88
CA GLU A 242 22.91 2.02 6.08
C GLU A 242 23.50 0.67 6.55
N GLN A 243 23.63 0.46 7.86
CA GLN A 243 24.06 -0.82 8.43
C GLN A 243 23.11 -1.96 8.01
N GLY A 244 21.79 -1.71 8.06
CA GLY A 244 20.80 -2.67 7.59
C GLY A 244 20.96 -3.04 6.11
N LEU A 245 21.23 -2.06 5.23
CA LEU A 245 21.47 -2.32 3.81
C LEU A 245 22.74 -3.14 3.56
N LYS A 246 23.84 -2.85 4.29
CA LYS A 246 25.07 -3.66 4.22
C LYS A 246 24.83 -5.10 4.66
N MET A 247 24.11 -5.28 5.78
CA MET A 247 23.74 -6.60 6.28
C MET A 247 22.89 -7.39 5.29
N LEU A 248 21.96 -6.74 4.57
CA LEU A 248 21.18 -7.40 3.54
C LEU A 248 22.05 -7.96 2.41
N VAL A 249 23.08 -7.23 1.98
CA VAL A 249 24.06 -7.72 1.00
C VAL A 249 24.80 -8.94 1.55
N ASP A 250 25.26 -8.89 2.80
CA ASP A 250 25.99 -9.99 3.44
C ASP A 250 25.13 -11.25 3.60
N LEU A 251 23.83 -11.09 3.84
CA LEU A 251 22.84 -12.18 3.89
C LEU A 251 22.52 -12.79 2.52
N GLY A 252 22.98 -12.18 1.43
CA GLY A 252 22.82 -12.65 0.06
C GLY A 252 21.65 -12.03 -0.70
N PHE A 253 21.12 -10.89 -0.25
CA PHE A 253 20.07 -10.17 -0.96
C PHE A 253 20.62 -9.22 -2.02
N LYS A 254 19.86 -9.07 -3.11
CA LYS A 254 20.09 -8.04 -4.11
C LYS A 254 19.62 -6.67 -3.60
N VAL A 255 20.57 -5.81 -3.27
CA VAL A 255 20.34 -4.40 -2.89
C VAL A 255 20.74 -3.51 -4.06
N ASN A 256 20.05 -2.39 -4.24
CA ASN A 256 20.42 -1.45 -5.29
C ASN A 256 21.78 -0.83 -5.00
N GLU A 257 22.70 -0.82 -5.97
CA GLU A 257 24.05 -0.28 -5.79
C GLU A 257 24.07 1.25 -5.57
N ILE A 258 22.99 1.94 -5.95
CA ILE A 258 22.88 3.39 -5.85
C ILE A 258 22.26 3.74 -4.50
N VAL A 259 23.10 3.60 -3.47
CA VAL A 259 22.83 3.98 -2.07
C VAL A 259 23.94 4.92 -1.62
N ASN A 260 23.58 6.09 -1.09
CA ASN A 260 24.56 7.03 -0.55
C ASN A 260 24.07 7.64 0.76
N VAL A 261 25.00 7.85 1.69
CA VAL A 261 24.75 8.59 2.94
C VAL A 261 25.23 10.03 2.76
N TYR A 262 24.41 10.99 3.19
CA TYR A 262 24.69 12.42 3.12
C TYR A 262 24.50 13.07 4.48
N SER A 263 25.40 13.96 4.86
CA SER A 263 25.34 14.67 6.14
C SER A 263 24.57 16.00 6.05
N SER A 264 24.17 16.40 4.83
CA SER A 264 23.39 17.63 4.62
C SER A 264 22.31 17.48 3.54
N MET A 265 21.23 18.25 3.68
CA MET A 265 20.16 18.30 2.66
C MET A 265 20.64 18.92 1.34
N GLU A 266 21.68 19.75 1.38
CA GLU A 266 22.29 20.30 0.16
C GLU A 266 22.89 19.19 -0.71
N GLU A 267 23.64 18.26 -0.11
CA GLU A 267 24.21 17.11 -0.82
C GLU A 267 23.12 16.19 -1.38
N VAL A 268 22.03 16.00 -0.62
CA VAL A 268 20.85 15.25 -1.09
C VAL A 268 20.25 15.91 -2.34
N ILE A 269 20.13 17.24 -2.36
CA ILE A 269 19.60 17.99 -3.51
C ILE A 269 20.53 17.88 -4.73
N GLN A 270 21.84 17.91 -4.51
CA GLN A 270 22.81 17.68 -5.60
C GLN A 270 22.68 16.27 -6.17
N CYS A 271 22.47 15.26 -5.30
CA CYS A 271 22.19 13.89 -5.71
C CYS A 271 20.89 13.78 -6.52
N TYR A 272 19.81 14.45 -6.07
CA TYR A 272 18.55 14.54 -6.80
C TYR A 272 18.73 15.13 -8.21
N ARG A 273 19.45 16.25 -8.32
CA ARG A 273 19.71 16.91 -9.61
C ARG A 273 20.49 16.00 -10.56
N ARG A 274 21.51 15.30 -10.06
CA ARG A 274 22.31 14.34 -10.85
C ARG A 274 21.43 13.20 -11.38
N TRP A 275 20.66 12.55 -10.50
CA TRP A 275 19.84 11.40 -10.90
C TRP A 275 18.67 11.79 -11.80
N ARG A 276 18.13 13.01 -11.66
CA ARG A 276 17.11 13.54 -12.56
C ARG A 276 17.54 13.52 -14.04
N GLU A 277 18.83 13.61 -14.34
CA GLU A 277 19.35 13.54 -15.71
C GLU A 277 19.70 12.12 -16.14
N GLN A 278 20.14 11.27 -15.21
CA GLN A 278 20.73 9.96 -15.51
C GLN A 278 19.75 8.78 -15.43
N TYR A 279 18.62 8.93 -14.73
CA TYR A 279 17.71 7.81 -14.42
C TYR A 279 17.18 7.05 -15.63
N LYS A 280 17.13 7.70 -16.80
CA LYS A 280 16.65 7.08 -18.06
C LYS A 280 17.58 5.98 -18.56
N ASN A 281 18.86 6.00 -18.18
CA ASN A 281 19.88 5.04 -18.61
C ASN A 281 19.84 3.74 -17.81
N LEU A 282 19.06 3.68 -16.73
CA LEU A 282 18.93 2.49 -15.89
C LEU A 282 18.05 1.46 -16.58
N ASP A 283 18.41 0.17 -16.45
CA ASP A 283 17.60 -0.93 -16.99
C ASP A 283 16.36 -1.26 -16.14
N TYR A 284 15.96 -0.36 -15.24
CA TYR A 284 14.71 -0.45 -14.48
C TYR A 284 14.06 0.93 -14.40
N ASP A 285 12.74 0.95 -14.22
CA ASP A 285 12.00 2.20 -14.04
C ASP A 285 12.16 2.73 -12.61
N THR A 286 12.37 4.04 -12.52
CA THR A 286 12.43 4.79 -11.27
C THR A 286 11.73 6.13 -11.48
N ASP A 287 10.93 6.55 -10.51
CA ASP A 287 10.16 7.80 -10.57
C ASP A 287 10.67 8.87 -9.60
N GLY A 288 11.81 8.65 -8.94
CA GLY A 288 12.41 9.63 -8.03
C GLY A 288 13.54 9.06 -7.17
N ILE A 289 13.90 9.85 -6.16
CA ILE A 289 14.75 9.40 -5.04
C ILE A 289 13.91 9.24 -3.78
N VAL A 290 14.30 8.33 -2.89
CA VAL A 290 13.79 8.20 -1.54
C VAL A 290 14.86 8.71 -0.58
N VAL A 291 14.52 9.67 0.26
CA VAL A 291 15.39 10.23 1.29
C VAL A 291 14.88 9.73 2.64
N LYS A 292 15.74 9.03 3.39
CA LYS A 292 15.43 8.44 4.69
C LYS A 292 16.41 8.98 5.74
N VAL A 293 15.96 9.31 6.94
CA VAL A 293 16.87 9.56 8.07
C VAL A 293 17.65 8.27 8.37
N ASN A 294 18.98 8.36 8.47
CA ASN A 294 19.84 7.18 8.61
C ASN A 294 19.68 6.49 9.96
N ASP A 295 19.68 7.24 11.06
CA ASP A 295 19.61 6.71 12.43
C ASP A 295 18.22 6.12 12.75
N ILE A 296 18.18 4.87 13.22
CA ILE A 296 16.94 4.13 13.51
C ILE A 296 16.22 4.66 14.76
N ASN A 297 16.95 5.15 15.76
CA ASN A 297 16.35 5.77 16.94
C ASN A 297 15.67 7.10 16.56
N HIS A 298 16.27 7.89 15.69
CA HIS A 298 15.67 9.09 15.12
C HIS A 298 14.41 8.76 14.32
N GLN A 299 14.40 7.68 13.53
CA GLN A 299 13.19 7.22 12.84
C GLN A 299 12.05 6.90 13.84
N ALA A 300 12.37 6.19 14.92
CA ALA A 300 11.39 5.83 15.96
C ALA A 300 10.81 7.08 16.66
N LEU A 301 11.64 8.07 16.96
CA LEU A 301 11.23 9.35 17.58
C LEU A 301 10.35 10.20 16.66
N LEU A 302 10.71 10.28 15.38
CA LEU A 302 9.93 11.00 14.37
C LEU A 302 8.57 10.33 14.14
N GLY A 303 8.53 9.00 14.21
CA GLY A 303 7.30 8.21 14.12
C GLY A 303 6.64 8.27 12.74
N VAL A 304 5.33 8.00 12.72
CA VAL A 304 4.52 7.88 11.50
C VAL A 304 3.30 8.79 11.53
N ARG A 305 2.85 9.23 10.35
CA ARG A 305 1.50 9.74 10.10
C ARG A 305 0.58 8.57 9.74
N ALA A 306 -0.71 8.85 9.58
CA ALA A 306 -1.72 7.83 9.26
C ALA A 306 -1.39 6.96 8.04
N LYS A 307 -0.58 7.43 7.09
CA LYS A 307 -0.23 6.67 5.86
C LYS A 307 1.24 6.69 5.47
N SER A 308 2.08 7.46 6.17
CA SER A 308 3.47 7.68 5.77
C SER A 308 4.41 7.95 6.95
N PRO A 309 5.67 7.48 6.89
CA PRO A 309 6.67 7.83 7.89
C PRO A 309 6.97 9.34 7.87
N ARG A 310 7.34 9.89 9.03
CA ARG A 310 7.82 11.27 9.14
C ARG A 310 9.32 11.40 8.86
N TRP A 311 10.03 10.29 8.87
CA TRP A 311 11.48 10.17 8.71
C TRP A 311 11.90 9.78 7.28
N ALA A 312 10.95 9.60 6.35
CA ALA A 312 11.27 9.35 4.95
C ALA A 312 10.31 10.07 3.99
N ILE A 313 10.86 10.53 2.87
CA ILE A 313 10.12 11.24 1.82
C ILE A 313 10.61 10.80 0.44
N CYS A 314 9.72 10.75 -0.55
CA CYS A 314 10.08 10.52 -1.94
C CYS A 314 10.10 11.84 -2.70
N CYS A 315 11.25 12.23 -3.24
CA CYS A 315 11.34 13.33 -4.20
C CYS A 315 11.26 12.78 -5.63
N LYS A 316 10.11 13.01 -6.26
CA LYS A 316 9.81 12.51 -7.60
C LYS A 316 10.53 13.31 -8.67
N PHE A 317 11.05 12.62 -9.67
CA PHE A 317 11.50 13.29 -10.88
C PHE A 317 10.29 13.94 -11.56
N PRO A 318 10.47 15.13 -12.17
CA PRO A 318 9.40 15.79 -12.87
C PRO A 318 8.85 14.86 -13.93
N ALA A 319 7.53 14.82 -13.99
CA ALA A 319 6.81 13.96 -14.90
C ALA A 319 7.18 14.24 -16.35
N SER A 320 7.10 13.18 -17.16
CA SER A 320 7.19 13.36 -18.60
C SER A 320 6.04 14.28 -19.03
N GLN A 321 6.40 15.30 -19.81
CA GLN A 321 5.45 16.21 -20.41
C GLN A 321 5.39 15.97 -21.92
N THR A 322 4.19 16.04 -22.47
CA THR A 322 3.97 16.02 -23.92
C THR A 322 2.89 17.03 -24.27
N SER A 323 2.85 17.48 -25.51
CA SER A 323 1.78 18.36 -25.98
C SER A 323 0.81 17.60 -26.87
N THR A 324 -0.49 17.81 -26.67
CA THR A 324 -1.54 17.26 -27.54
C THR A 324 -2.68 18.25 -27.69
N ARG A 325 -3.62 17.97 -28.60
CA ARG A 325 -4.77 18.83 -28.86
C ARG A 325 -5.97 18.44 -28.00
N VAL A 326 -6.71 19.43 -27.50
CA VAL A 326 -8.03 19.26 -26.88
C VAL A 326 -9.08 19.18 -27.97
N ASN A 327 -9.70 18.01 -28.14
CA ASN A 327 -10.75 17.79 -29.12
C ASN A 327 -12.11 18.26 -28.62
N GLN A 328 -12.46 17.88 -27.38
CA GLN A 328 -13.72 18.23 -26.73
C GLN A 328 -13.53 18.29 -25.22
N ILE A 329 -14.45 18.96 -24.52
CA ILE A 329 -14.52 18.97 -23.06
C ILE A 329 -15.90 18.43 -22.68
N GLU A 330 -15.92 17.29 -22.02
CA GLU A 330 -17.12 16.63 -21.53
C GLU A 330 -17.28 16.84 -20.02
N ILE A 331 -18.51 16.82 -19.53
CA ILE A 331 -18.81 16.96 -18.11
C ILE A 331 -19.27 15.62 -17.55
N GLN A 332 -18.49 15.11 -16.60
CA GLN A 332 -18.81 13.89 -15.87
C GLN A 332 -19.48 14.23 -14.54
N VAL A 333 -20.57 13.55 -14.19
CA VAL A 333 -21.29 13.80 -12.94
C VAL A 333 -20.85 12.81 -11.86
N GLY A 334 -20.16 13.29 -10.84
CA GLY A 334 -19.66 12.54 -9.69
C GLY A 334 -20.73 11.91 -8.81
N ARG A 335 -20.31 10.97 -7.94
CA ARG A 335 -21.18 10.31 -6.94
C ARG A 335 -21.97 11.30 -6.09
N THR A 336 -21.30 12.37 -5.67
CA THR A 336 -21.86 13.45 -4.84
C THR A 336 -22.40 14.59 -5.70
N GLY A 337 -22.72 14.32 -6.97
CA GLY A 337 -23.22 15.30 -7.93
C GLY A 337 -22.18 16.25 -8.51
N VAL A 338 -20.91 16.20 -8.12
CA VAL A 338 -19.87 17.13 -8.63
C VAL A 338 -19.70 16.98 -10.14
N LEU A 339 -19.89 18.06 -10.89
CA LEU A 339 -19.63 18.12 -12.32
C LEU A 339 -18.12 18.32 -12.53
N THR A 340 -17.44 17.29 -13.04
CA THR A 340 -16.01 17.31 -13.32
C THR A 340 -15.77 17.43 -14.83
N PRO A 341 -15.09 18.48 -15.30
CA PRO A 341 -14.71 18.59 -16.69
C PRO A 341 -13.55 17.66 -17.06
N VAL A 342 -13.70 16.95 -18.16
CA VAL A 342 -12.71 16.02 -18.71
C VAL A 342 -12.48 16.37 -20.17
N ALA A 343 -11.22 16.62 -20.53
CA ALA A 343 -10.83 16.87 -21.91
C ALA A 343 -10.60 15.55 -22.65
N THR A 344 -11.26 15.39 -23.79
CA THR A 344 -10.93 14.38 -24.80
C THR A 344 -9.83 14.94 -25.69
N LEU A 345 -8.78 14.17 -25.92
CA LEU A 345 -7.53 14.62 -26.51
C LEU A 345 -7.18 13.85 -27.78
N ASP A 346 -6.34 14.43 -28.63
CA ASP A 346 -5.64 13.65 -29.65
C ASP A 346 -4.79 12.59 -28.95
N PRO A 347 -4.89 11.29 -29.33
CA PRO A 347 -4.18 10.23 -28.64
C PRO A 347 -2.67 10.46 -28.67
N VAL A 348 -2.04 10.56 -27.50
CA VAL A 348 -0.60 10.82 -27.37
C VAL A 348 0.03 9.83 -26.41
N GLU A 349 1.26 9.41 -26.69
CA GLU A 349 2.03 8.60 -25.74
C GLU A 349 2.66 9.48 -24.67
N LEU A 350 2.45 9.12 -23.40
CA LEU A 350 3.01 9.82 -22.25
C LEU A 350 3.35 8.81 -21.17
N ALA A 351 4.64 8.74 -20.80
CA ALA A 351 5.15 7.79 -19.79
C ALA A 351 4.73 6.32 -20.07
N GLY A 352 4.89 5.86 -21.32
CA GLY A 352 4.59 4.48 -21.74
C GLY A 352 3.09 4.17 -21.94
N ALA A 353 2.20 5.12 -21.72
CA ALA A 353 0.76 4.92 -21.87
C ALA A 353 0.17 5.85 -22.94
N ARG A 354 -0.77 5.31 -23.72
CA ARG A 354 -1.55 6.09 -24.69
C ARG A 354 -2.67 6.85 -23.99
N ILE A 355 -2.51 8.16 -23.87
CA ILE A 355 -3.46 9.07 -23.22
C ILE A 355 -4.49 9.55 -24.25
N LYS A 356 -5.77 9.42 -23.91
CA LYS A 356 -6.89 9.98 -24.69
C LYS A 356 -7.73 11.00 -23.92
N ASN A 357 -7.66 10.98 -22.59
CA ASN A 357 -8.47 11.84 -21.72
C ASN A 357 -7.59 12.44 -20.62
N ALA A 358 -7.88 13.69 -20.21
CA ALA A 358 -7.27 14.32 -19.04
C ALA A 358 -8.30 15.10 -18.24
N THR A 359 -8.15 15.09 -16.91
CA THR A 359 -9.01 15.91 -16.04
C THR A 359 -8.64 17.38 -16.15
N LEU A 360 -9.65 18.25 -16.18
CA LEU A 360 -9.49 19.70 -16.09
C LEU A 360 -9.81 20.23 -14.69
N HIS A 361 -9.97 19.34 -13.71
CA HIS A 361 -10.28 19.59 -12.30
C HIS A 361 -11.65 20.24 -12.05
N ASN A 362 -11.85 21.50 -12.43
CA ASN A 362 -13.07 22.27 -12.18
C ASN A 362 -13.18 23.49 -13.10
N ALA A 363 -14.32 24.20 -13.03
CA ALA A 363 -14.58 25.38 -13.86
C ALA A 363 -13.56 26.52 -13.65
N GLN A 364 -13.12 26.73 -12.40
CA GLN A 364 -12.14 27.77 -12.07
C GLN A 364 -10.78 27.49 -12.72
N GLU A 365 -10.36 26.24 -12.77
CA GLU A 365 -9.09 25.85 -13.36
C GLU A 365 -9.08 26.00 -14.89
N ILE A 366 -10.20 25.70 -15.55
CA ILE A 366 -10.41 25.98 -16.98
C ILE A 366 -10.27 27.48 -17.25
N ALA A 367 -10.92 28.31 -16.45
CA ALA A 367 -10.86 29.77 -16.59
C ALA A 367 -9.46 30.32 -16.29
N ARG A 368 -8.81 29.85 -15.22
CA ARG A 368 -7.47 30.28 -14.80
C ARG A 368 -6.40 29.99 -15.86
N LYS A 369 -6.51 28.84 -16.54
CA LYS A 369 -5.59 28.43 -17.61
C LYS A 369 -6.06 28.85 -19.01
N ASP A 370 -7.22 29.50 -19.13
CA ASP A 370 -7.90 29.84 -20.38
C ASP A 370 -7.97 28.64 -21.36
N ILE A 371 -8.40 27.47 -20.88
CA ILE A 371 -8.46 26.25 -21.70
C ILE A 371 -9.66 26.30 -22.63
N ARG A 372 -9.42 26.11 -23.94
CA ARG A 372 -10.45 26.14 -24.99
C ARG A 372 -10.49 24.83 -25.76
N VAL A 373 -11.64 24.54 -26.36
CA VAL A 373 -11.76 23.41 -27.28
C VAL A 373 -10.99 23.73 -28.56
N GLY A 374 -10.08 22.85 -28.96
CA GLY A 374 -9.16 23.02 -30.08
C GLY A 374 -7.73 23.42 -29.67
N ASP A 375 -7.51 23.82 -28.41
CA ASP A 375 -6.20 24.25 -27.91
C ASP A 375 -5.17 23.12 -27.95
N TRP A 376 -3.90 23.50 -28.14
CA TRP A 376 -2.77 22.65 -27.78
C TRP A 376 -2.45 22.80 -26.30
N VAL A 377 -2.40 21.68 -25.58
CA VAL A 377 -2.15 21.66 -24.13
C VAL A 377 -0.93 20.82 -23.81
N VAL A 378 -0.19 21.23 -22.79
CA VAL A 378 0.88 20.43 -22.19
C VAL A 378 0.26 19.52 -21.14
N LEU A 379 0.38 18.21 -21.37
CA LEU A 379 0.02 17.18 -20.42
C LEU A 379 1.22 16.80 -19.58
N GLU A 380 0.93 16.46 -18.33
CA GLU A 380 1.91 15.90 -17.40
C GLU A 380 1.35 14.64 -16.75
N ARG A 381 2.20 13.61 -16.67
CA ARG A 381 1.90 12.37 -15.96
C ARG A 381 3.12 11.86 -15.20
N SER A 382 2.96 11.64 -13.89
CA SER A 382 3.95 10.98 -13.03
C SER A 382 3.54 9.54 -12.77
N GLY A 383 4.30 8.56 -13.28
CA GLY A 383 4.01 7.14 -13.09
C GLY A 383 2.58 6.77 -13.52
N ASP A 384 1.84 6.07 -12.66
CA ASP A 384 0.48 5.58 -12.95
C ASP A 384 -0.66 6.52 -12.50
N VAL A 385 -0.37 7.81 -12.32
CA VAL A 385 -1.35 8.83 -11.91
C VAL A 385 -2.14 9.37 -13.11
N ILE A 386 -3.38 9.80 -12.88
CA ILE A 386 -4.25 10.44 -13.89
C ILE A 386 -3.50 11.65 -14.53
N PRO A 387 -3.41 11.73 -15.86
CA PRO A 387 -2.76 12.84 -16.54
C PRO A 387 -3.52 14.15 -16.30
N LYS A 388 -2.78 15.23 -16.09
CA LYS A 388 -3.32 16.58 -15.88
C LYS A 388 -2.82 17.54 -16.96
N VAL A 389 -3.65 18.52 -17.30
CA VAL A 389 -3.25 19.64 -18.16
C VAL A 389 -2.48 20.65 -17.31
N VAL A 390 -1.23 20.93 -17.67
CA VAL A 390 -0.36 21.88 -16.97
C VAL A 390 -0.55 23.30 -17.49
N SER A 391 -0.53 23.47 -18.81
CA SER A 391 -0.63 24.76 -19.47
C SER A 391 -1.22 24.63 -20.87
N VAL A 392 -1.66 25.76 -21.41
CA VAL A 392 -2.08 25.92 -22.81
C VAL A 392 -0.95 26.56 -23.60
N LEU A 393 -0.66 26.03 -24.78
CA LEU A 393 0.29 26.62 -25.73
C LEU A 393 -0.41 27.70 -26.55
N THR A 394 -0.60 28.87 -25.94
CA THR A 394 -1.38 29.98 -26.52
C THR A 394 -0.82 30.49 -27.86
N GLU A 395 0.49 30.35 -28.07
CA GLU A 395 1.19 30.67 -29.30
C GLU A 395 0.84 29.77 -30.49
N LYS A 396 0.25 28.59 -30.24
CA LYS A 396 -0.23 27.66 -31.26
C LYS A 396 -1.69 27.88 -31.64
N ARG A 397 -2.36 28.89 -31.07
CA ARG A 397 -3.76 29.18 -31.37
C ARG A 397 -3.91 29.69 -32.79
N SER A 398 -4.87 29.11 -33.51
CA SER A 398 -5.23 29.53 -34.87
C SER A 398 -6.36 30.57 -34.87
N GLY A 399 -6.96 30.86 -33.71
CA GLY A 399 -8.16 31.71 -33.58
C GLY A 399 -9.48 30.97 -33.84
N SER A 400 -9.43 29.66 -34.12
CA SER A 400 -10.62 28.82 -34.33
C SER A 400 -11.10 28.12 -33.04
N GLU A 401 -10.35 28.28 -31.95
CA GLU A 401 -10.61 27.63 -30.67
C GLU A 401 -11.88 28.17 -30.01
N LYS A 402 -12.68 27.28 -29.43
CA LYS A 402 -13.98 27.62 -28.83
C LYS A 402 -13.87 27.69 -27.31
N ILE A 403 -14.33 28.80 -26.75
CA ILE A 403 -14.44 28.96 -25.29
C ILE A 403 -15.42 27.93 -24.74
N PHE A 404 -14.98 27.16 -23.75
CA PHE A 404 -15.83 26.20 -23.09
C PHE A 404 -16.73 26.89 -22.05
N CYS A 405 -18.04 26.71 -22.19
CA CYS A 405 -19.02 27.22 -21.24
C CYS A 405 -19.49 26.07 -20.35
N PHE A 406 -19.30 26.21 -19.04
CA PHE A 406 -19.78 25.21 -18.09
C PHE A 406 -21.32 25.18 -18.11
N PRO A 407 -21.95 23.98 -18.17
CA PRO A 407 -23.39 23.92 -18.30
C PRO A 407 -24.11 24.44 -17.05
N ASN A 408 -25.30 25.03 -17.26
CA ASN A 408 -26.20 25.45 -16.19
C ASN A 408 -27.16 24.32 -15.76
N THR A 409 -27.22 23.24 -16.53
CA THR A 409 -28.01 22.05 -16.23
C THR A 409 -27.13 20.80 -16.19
N CYS A 410 -27.54 19.80 -15.42
CA CYS A 410 -26.83 18.54 -15.32
C CYS A 410 -26.90 17.81 -16.67
N PRO A 411 -25.77 17.35 -17.25
CA PRO A 411 -25.81 16.63 -18.53
C PRO A 411 -26.50 15.25 -18.43
N SER A 412 -26.66 14.71 -17.22
CA SER A 412 -27.29 13.40 -17.00
C SER A 412 -28.80 13.49 -16.76
N CYS A 413 -29.25 14.39 -15.89
CA CYS A 413 -30.66 14.48 -15.52
C CYS A 413 -31.34 15.79 -15.94
N HIS A 414 -30.62 16.68 -16.61
CA HIS A 414 -31.09 17.97 -17.14
C HIS A 414 -31.63 18.99 -16.11
N GLU A 415 -31.59 18.66 -14.82
CA GLU A 415 -31.93 19.56 -13.72
C GLU A 415 -30.90 20.69 -13.54
N GLN A 416 -31.34 21.81 -12.95
CA GLN A 416 -30.47 22.95 -12.64
C GLN A 416 -29.33 22.55 -11.69
N VAL A 417 -28.11 23.02 -11.99
CA VAL A 417 -26.94 22.75 -11.15
C VAL A 417 -26.79 23.83 -10.09
N GLN A 418 -26.39 23.43 -8.88
CA GLN A 418 -26.08 24.37 -7.81
C GLN A 418 -24.65 24.87 -7.95
N ARG A 419 -24.49 26.19 -7.80
CA ARG A 419 -23.20 26.87 -7.67
C ARG A 419 -23.17 27.56 -6.30
N SER A 420 -22.12 27.33 -5.54
CA SER A 420 -21.89 28.00 -4.25
C SER A 420 -20.74 28.99 -4.41
N GLU A 421 -20.84 30.16 -3.81
CA GLU A 421 -19.72 31.11 -3.76
C GLU A 421 -18.58 30.61 -2.86
N GLN A 422 -18.89 29.71 -1.91
CA GLN A 422 -17.94 29.17 -0.95
C GLN A 422 -17.22 27.91 -1.44
N GLU A 423 -17.66 27.30 -2.55
CA GLU A 423 -17.10 26.04 -3.05
C GLU A 423 -16.81 26.13 -4.56
N THR A 424 -15.63 25.67 -4.96
CA THR A 424 -15.24 25.61 -6.39
C THR A 424 -16.04 24.57 -7.18
N ALA A 425 -16.68 23.62 -6.50
CA ALA A 425 -17.38 22.51 -7.12
C ALA A 425 -18.82 22.88 -7.52
N ILE A 426 -19.12 22.75 -8.82
CA ILE A 426 -20.50 22.85 -9.35
C ILE A 426 -21.16 21.48 -9.23
N ARG A 427 -22.39 21.40 -8.71
CA ARG A 427 -23.03 20.11 -8.41
C ARG A 427 -24.44 19.95 -8.98
N CYS A 428 -24.76 18.73 -9.38
CA CYS A 428 -26.12 18.26 -9.54
C CYS A 428 -26.69 17.89 -8.17
N VAL A 429 -27.77 18.56 -7.76
CA VAL A 429 -28.47 18.29 -6.49
C VAL A 429 -29.67 17.36 -6.66
N SER A 430 -29.94 16.93 -7.90
CA SER A 430 -31.06 16.06 -8.19
C SER A 430 -30.85 14.67 -7.57
N VAL A 431 -31.75 14.31 -6.67
CA VAL A 431 -31.75 13.02 -5.98
C VAL A 431 -32.00 11.87 -6.96
N SER A 432 -32.73 12.13 -8.04
CA SER A 432 -33.05 11.16 -9.10
C SER A 432 -32.01 11.11 -10.22
N CYS A 433 -30.84 11.75 -10.06
CA CYS A 433 -29.82 11.75 -11.10
C CYS A 433 -29.29 10.33 -11.38
N PRO A 434 -29.46 9.80 -12.61
CA PRO A 434 -29.05 8.43 -12.95
C PRO A 434 -27.55 8.19 -12.78
N GLU A 435 -26.71 9.15 -13.16
CA GLU A 435 -25.25 9.03 -12.98
C GLU A 435 -24.83 9.00 -11.51
N GLN A 436 -25.54 9.73 -10.64
CA GLN A 436 -25.27 9.64 -9.20
C GLN A 436 -25.68 8.27 -8.65
N LEU A 437 -26.80 7.70 -9.12
CA LEU A 437 -27.21 6.34 -8.74
C LEU A 437 -26.17 5.29 -9.16
N LYS A 438 -25.75 5.31 -10.42
CA LYS A 438 -24.66 4.45 -10.95
C LYS A 438 -23.43 4.52 -10.05
N ARG A 439 -22.93 5.72 -9.78
CA ARG A 439 -21.72 5.91 -8.96
C ARG A 439 -21.90 5.60 -7.48
N ARG A 440 -23.11 5.71 -6.93
CA ARG A 440 -23.40 5.26 -5.56
C ARG A 440 -23.30 3.74 -5.47
N ILE A 441 -23.87 3.02 -6.44
CA ILE A 441 -23.78 1.56 -6.50
C ILE A 441 -22.34 1.09 -6.73
N GLU A 442 -21.60 1.71 -7.66
CA GLU A 442 -20.17 1.44 -7.87
C GLU A 442 -19.33 1.67 -6.61
N HIS A 443 -19.62 2.74 -5.86
CA HIS A 443 -18.94 3.01 -4.61
C HIS A 443 -19.27 1.96 -3.54
N PHE A 444 -20.55 1.61 -3.42
CA PHE A 444 -21.03 0.61 -2.49
C PHE A 444 -20.38 -0.76 -2.76
N SER A 445 -20.21 -1.14 -4.04
CA SER A 445 -19.56 -2.38 -4.44
C SER A 445 -18.02 -2.37 -4.37
N SER A 446 -17.40 -1.20 -4.20
CA SER A 446 -15.94 -1.05 -4.25
C SER A 446 -15.19 -1.86 -3.19
N ARG A 447 -13.89 -2.12 -3.45
CA ARG A 447 -13.00 -2.93 -2.58
C ARG A 447 -12.97 -2.48 -1.11
N ASN A 448 -13.02 -1.16 -0.89
CA ASN A 448 -12.95 -0.56 0.43
C ASN A 448 -14.32 -0.46 1.12
N ALA A 449 -15.41 -0.62 0.38
CA ALA A 449 -16.76 -0.76 0.91
C ALA A 449 -17.11 -2.26 1.02
N LEU A 450 -18.19 -2.71 0.37
CA LEU A 450 -18.72 -4.05 0.54
C LEU A 450 -17.95 -5.11 -0.27
N ASN A 451 -17.05 -4.70 -1.18
CA ASN A 451 -16.25 -5.59 -2.03
C ASN A 451 -17.11 -6.64 -2.74
N ILE A 452 -18.08 -6.19 -3.54
CA ILE A 452 -18.95 -7.07 -4.33
C ILE A 452 -18.24 -7.35 -5.65
N GLU A 453 -17.50 -8.45 -5.68
CA GLU A 453 -16.79 -8.91 -6.87
C GLU A 453 -17.76 -9.23 -8.01
N GLY A 454 -17.36 -8.89 -9.24
CA GLY A 454 -18.21 -8.99 -10.41
C GLY A 454 -19.18 -7.82 -10.61
N LEU A 455 -19.43 -6.95 -9.62
CA LEU A 455 -20.31 -5.78 -9.81
C LEU A 455 -19.56 -4.54 -10.32
N GLY A 456 -19.05 -4.64 -11.54
CA GLY A 456 -18.32 -3.57 -12.24
C GLY A 456 -19.22 -2.56 -12.96
N LYS A 457 -18.64 -1.46 -13.46
CA LYS A 457 -19.37 -0.33 -14.08
C LYS A 457 -20.36 -0.73 -15.17
N GLN A 458 -19.97 -1.65 -16.05
CA GLN A 458 -20.82 -2.13 -17.15
C GLN A 458 -22.06 -2.86 -16.61
N ILE A 459 -21.89 -3.75 -15.64
CA ILE A 459 -22.99 -4.50 -15.03
C ILE A 459 -23.91 -3.57 -14.23
N VAL A 460 -23.34 -2.60 -13.49
CA VAL A 460 -24.15 -1.57 -12.80
C VAL A 460 -25.03 -0.80 -13.79
N ASN A 461 -24.48 -0.41 -14.95
CA ASN A 461 -25.26 0.23 -16.00
C ASN A 461 -26.39 -0.66 -16.51
N GLN A 462 -26.10 -1.92 -16.84
CA GLN A 462 -27.11 -2.88 -17.32
C GLN A 462 -28.23 -3.08 -16.31
N LEU A 463 -27.92 -3.24 -15.01
CA LEU A 463 -28.92 -3.43 -13.95
C LEU A 463 -29.87 -2.23 -13.81
N ILE A 464 -29.34 -1.02 -13.94
CA ILE A 464 -30.14 0.21 -13.86
C ILE A 464 -30.96 0.39 -15.13
N GLU A 465 -30.39 0.15 -16.31
CA GLU A 465 -31.08 0.27 -17.61
C GLU A 465 -32.20 -0.76 -17.76
N ALA A 466 -32.01 -1.97 -17.21
CA ALA A 466 -33.05 -3.00 -17.12
C ALA A 466 -34.10 -2.71 -16.03
N GLY A 467 -33.93 -1.65 -15.23
CA GLY A 467 -34.85 -1.29 -14.15
C GLY A 467 -34.82 -2.24 -12.95
N LEU A 468 -33.81 -3.10 -12.85
CA LEU A 468 -33.66 -4.09 -11.77
C LEU A 468 -33.20 -3.46 -10.45
N VAL A 469 -32.51 -2.30 -10.52
CA VAL A 469 -31.91 -1.65 -9.36
C VAL A 469 -32.18 -0.14 -9.39
N SER A 470 -32.81 0.36 -8.33
CA SER A 470 -33.12 1.79 -8.15
C SER A 470 -32.39 2.44 -6.96
N ASP A 471 -31.90 1.61 -6.02
CA ASP A 471 -31.01 1.97 -4.94
C ASP A 471 -30.09 0.79 -4.56
N VAL A 472 -29.15 1.00 -3.65
CA VAL A 472 -28.18 -0.04 -3.27
C VAL A 472 -28.80 -1.23 -2.53
N ALA A 473 -30.01 -1.07 -1.95
CA ALA A 473 -30.67 -2.16 -1.24
C ALA A 473 -31.34 -3.14 -2.20
N ASP A 474 -31.76 -2.70 -3.38
CA ASP A 474 -32.37 -3.56 -4.40
C ASP A 474 -31.40 -4.65 -4.89
N LEU A 475 -30.08 -4.43 -4.80
CA LEU A 475 -29.06 -5.45 -5.09
C LEU A 475 -29.33 -6.77 -4.33
N TYR A 476 -29.80 -6.68 -3.10
CA TYR A 476 -30.02 -7.83 -2.23
C TYR A 476 -31.35 -8.56 -2.49
N ARG A 477 -32.15 -8.10 -3.46
CA ARG A 477 -33.37 -8.76 -3.92
C ARG A 477 -33.18 -9.52 -5.23
N LEU A 478 -32.13 -9.21 -5.98
CA LEU A 478 -31.82 -9.85 -7.26
C LEU A 478 -31.74 -11.38 -7.10
N GLN A 479 -32.31 -12.08 -8.07
CA GLN A 479 -32.20 -13.52 -8.24
C GLN A 479 -31.35 -13.84 -9.47
N THR A 480 -30.88 -15.08 -9.57
CA THR A 480 -30.10 -15.54 -10.74
C THR A 480 -30.88 -15.34 -12.04
N ASP A 481 -32.19 -15.62 -12.01
CA ASP A 481 -33.08 -15.50 -13.18
C ASP A 481 -33.24 -14.06 -13.69
N ASP A 482 -33.08 -13.06 -12.82
CA ASP A 482 -33.14 -11.65 -13.22
C ASP A 482 -31.93 -11.24 -14.08
N LEU A 483 -30.81 -11.95 -13.93
CA LEU A 483 -29.54 -11.63 -14.59
C LEU A 483 -29.37 -12.35 -15.93
N LEU A 484 -29.97 -13.53 -16.10
CA LEU A 484 -29.85 -14.34 -17.32
C LEU A 484 -30.26 -13.61 -18.61
N PRO A 485 -31.26 -12.70 -18.62
CA PRO A 485 -31.61 -11.93 -19.81
C PRO A 485 -30.57 -10.87 -20.20
N LEU A 486 -29.61 -10.54 -19.33
CA LEU A 486 -28.64 -9.48 -19.56
C LEU A 486 -27.46 -10.00 -20.41
N GLU A 487 -26.98 -9.16 -21.34
CA GLU A 487 -25.86 -9.50 -22.19
C GLU A 487 -24.58 -9.75 -21.36
N GLY A 488 -23.93 -10.90 -21.60
CA GLY A 488 -22.71 -11.31 -20.89
C GLY A 488 -22.94 -12.17 -19.64
N PHE A 489 -24.20 -12.45 -19.28
CA PHE A 489 -24.54 -13.38 -18.20
C PHE A 489 -24.85 -14.79 -18.72
N GLY A 490 -24.26 -15.78 -18.05
CA GLY A 490 -24.68 -17.18 -18.10
C GLY A 490 -24.89 -17.69 -16.68
N ASP A 491 -25.40 -18.90 -16.50
CA ASP A 491 -25.79 -19.45 -15.19
C ASP A 491 -24.71 -19.27 -14.11
N ARG A 492 -23.46 -19.59 -14.47
CA ARG A 492 -22.32 -19.50 -13.54
C ARG A 492 -21.97 -18.06 -13.18
N SER A 493 -21.95 -17.14 -14.13
CA SER A 493 -21.61 -15.73 -13.83
C SER A 493 -22.72 -15.05 -13.03
N ALA A 494 -23.98 -15.39 -13.30
CA ALA A 494 -25.12 -14.92 -12.52
C ALA A 494 -25.07 -15.45 -11.07
N GLN A 495 -24.85 -16.75 -10.87
CA GLN A 495 -24.68 -17.34 -9.53
C GLN A 495 -23.51 -16.74 -8.76
N ASN A 496 -22.37 -16.50 -9.44
CA ASN A 496 -21.21 -15.88 -8.81
C ASN A 496 -21.53 -14.48 -8.30
N LEU A 497 -22.23 -13.66 -9.09
CA LEU A 497 -22.60 -12.30 -8.68
C LEU A 497 -23.59 -12.31 -7.50
N ILE A 498 -24.64 -13.14 -7.56
CA ILE A 498 -25.59 -13.29 -6.46
C ILE A 498 -24.89 -13.76 -5.18
N SER A 499 -23.95 -14.72 -5.30
CA SER A 499 -23.15 -15.21 -4.18
C SER A 499 -22.24 -14.11 -3.60
N ALA A 500 -21.62 -13.30 -4.45
CA ALA A 500 -20.81 -12.16 -4.03
C ALA A 500 -21.66 -11.13 -3.26
N ILE A 501 -22.86 -10.78 -3.77
CA ILE A 501 -23.81 -9.89 -3.09
C ILE A 501 -24.22 -10.48 -1.73
N ALA A 502 -24.58 -11.76 -1.67
CA ALA A 502 -24.97 -12.42 -0.43
C ALA A 502 -23.83 -12.44 0.60
N SER A 503 -22.59 -12.71 0.17
CA SER A 503 -21.41 -12.73 1.03
C SER A 503 -21.09 -11.34 1.62
N SER A 504 -21.42 -10.28 0.88
CA SER A 504 -21.14 -8.90 1.28
C SER A 504 -21.93 -8.44 2.51
N LYS A 505 -23.03 -9.12 2.84
CA LYS A 505 -23.82 -8.87 4.06
C LYS A 505 -23.01 -9.01 5.35
N ARG A 506 -21.96 -9.84 5.33
CA ARG A 506 -21.07 -10.13 6.47
C ARG A 506 -19.89 -9.14 6.59
N LYS A 507 -19.87 -8.07 5.80
CA LYS A 507 -18.80 -7.07 5.91
C LYS A 507 -19.03 -6.21 7.17
N PRO A 508 -17.97 -5.81 7.89
CA PRO A 508 -18.08 -5.00 9.09
C PRO A 508 -18.90 -3.71 8.90
N ALA A 509 -19.55 -3.25 9.97
CA ALA A 509 -20.37 -2.04 9.96
C ALA A 509 -19.61 -0.78 9.48
N THR A 510 -18.30 -0.70 9.70
CA THR A 510 -17.44 0.37 9.15
C THR A 510 -17.49 0.44 7.63
N ARG A 511 -17.47 -0.71 6.95
CA ARG A 511 -17.57 -0.81 5.50
C ARG A 511 -18.98 -0.51 4.99
N VAL A 512 -20.00 -0.90 5.74
CA VAL A 512 -21.40 -0.56 5.43
C VAL A 512 -21.59 0.96 5.49
N LEU A 513 -21.17 1.60 6.58
CA LEU A 513 -21.25 3.05 6.77
C LEU A 513 -20.47 3.82 5.71
N PHE A 514 -19.24 3.37 5.40
CA PHE A 514 -18.46 3.93 4.30
C PHE A 514 -19.16 3.75 2.95
N GLY A 515 -19.78 2.59 2.71
CA GLY A 515 -20.52 2.25 1.51
C GLY A 515 -21.74 3.15 1.25
N LEU A 516 -22.40 3.66 2.30
CA LEU A 516 -23.53 4.60 2.17
C LEU A 516 -23.13 5.90 1.43
N GLY A 517 -21.83 6.23 1.40
CA GLY A 517 -21.31 7.35 0.62
C GLY A 517 -21.70 8.71 1.19
N ILE A 518 -21.87 8.80 2.51
CA ILE A 518 -22.18 10.04 3.25
C ILE A 518 -21.10 11.08 2.94
N PHE A 519 -21.51 12.33 2.71
CA PHE A 519 -20.58 13.40 2.39
C PHE A 519 -19.60 13.65 3.55
N HIS A 520 -18.35 13.98 3.23
CA HIS A 520 -17.23 14.09 4.18
C HIS A 520 -16.83 12.83 4.97
N VAL A 521 -17.60 11.73 4.90
CA VAL A 521 -17.27 10.48 5.59
C VAL A 521 -16.39 9.60 4.71
N GLY A 522 -15.08 9.65 4.96
CA GLY A 522 -14.12 8.69 4.45
C GLY A 522 -14.02 7.43 5.33
N GLN A 523 -13.21 6.45 4.92
CA GLN A 523 -13.02 5.19 5.65
C GLN A 523 -12.63 5.42 7.12
N ARG A 524 -11.62 6.25 7.38
CA ARG A 524 -11.20 6.59 8.75
C ARG A 524 -12.30 7.27 9.57
N ALA A 525 -13.14 8.09 8.95
CA ALA A 525 -14.25 8.71 9.65
C ALA A 525 -15.31 7.66 10.01
N ALA A 526 -15.59 6.72 9.10
CA ALA A 526 -16.47 5.59 9.38
C ALA A 526 -15.94 4.70 10.50
N ASP A 527 -14.63 4.43 10.53
CA ASP A 527 -13.96 3.70 11.61
C ASP A 527 -14.17 4.42 12.96
N LEU A 528 -13.83 5.71 13.04
CA LEU A 528 -14.00 6.51 14.27
C LEU A 528 -15.45 6.57 14.74
N LEU A 529 -16.41 6.70 13.82
CA LEU A 529 -17.83 6.75 14.15
C LEU A 529 -18.32 5.41 14.72
N ILE A 530 -17.94 4.29 14.11
CA ILE A 530 -18.34 2.96 14.58
C ILE A 530 -17.60 2.59 15.87
N ASP A 531 -16.33 2.93 16.02
CA ASP A 531 -15.57 2.71 17.26
C ASP A 531 -16.20 3.45 18.45
N HIS A 532 -16.76 4.64 18.21
CA HIS A 532 -17.41 5.43 19.25
C HIS A 532 -18.85 4.99 19.54
N PHE A 533 -19.69 4.89 18.51
CA PHE A 533 -21.13 4.65 18.66
C PHE A 533 -21.51 3.17 18.62
N ILE A 534 -20.59 2.28 18.25
CA ILE A 534 -20.74 0.81 18.19
C ILE A 534 -21.74 0.33 17.13
N SER A 535 -22.67 1.16 16.67
CA SER A 535 -23.69 0.78 15.69
C SER A 535 -24.09 1.94 14.80
N ILE A 536 -24.40 1.65 13.53
CA ILE A 536 -24.96 2.64 12.61
C ILE A 536 -26.35 3.10 13.07
N ASP A 537 -27.13 2.26 13.77
CA ASP A 537 -28.42 2.68 14.35
C ASP A 537 -28.22 3.86 15.32
N VAL A 538 -27.22 3.77 16.19
CA VAL A 538 -26.91 4.83 17.16
C VAL A 538 -26.39 6.09 16.45
N ILE A 539 -25.59 5.93 15.38
CA ILE A 539 -25.13 7.04 14.55
C ILE A 539 -26.31 7.74 13.86
N ALA A 540 -27.31 6.96 13.40
CA ALA A 540 -28.46 7.49 12.69
C ALA A 540 -29.35 8.40 13.55
N ASP A 541 -29.35 8.16 14.87
CA ASP A 541 -30.11 8.93 15.86
C ASP A 541 -29.27 10.02 16.56
N ALA A 542 -27.96 10.09 16.32
CA ALA A 542 -27.05 11.01 17.00
C ALA A 542 -27.21 12.47 16.53
N GLU A 543 -27.14 13.40 17.47
CA GLU A 543 -27.11 14.84 17.20
C GLU A 543 -25.71 15.29 16.74
N VAL A 544 -25.65 16.46 16.08
CA VAL A 544 -24.40 17.00 15.49
C VAL A 544 -23.32 17.14 16.56
N GLU A 545 -23.69 17.64 17.73
CA GLU A 545 -22.82 17.90 18.87
C GLU A 545 -22.21 16.60 19.41
N GLN A 546 -22.96 15.49 19.41
CA GLN A 546 -22.48 14.19 19.87
C GLN A 546 -21.43 13.61 18.90
N ILE A 547 -21.63 13.82 17.61
CA ILE A 547 -20.70 13.37 16.57
C ILE A 547 -19.43 14.24 16.56
N GLU A 548 -19.54 15.54 16.79
CA GLU A 548 -18.42 16.49 16.76
C GLU A 548 -17.42 16.29 17.91
N ILE A 549 -17.85 15.74 19.05
CA ILE A 549 -16.97 15.42 20.19
C ILE A 549 -15.91 14.37 19.82
N ILE A 550 -16.12 13.57 18.77
CA ILE A 550 -15.21 12.51 18.36
C ILE A 550 -13.91 13.12 17.80
N HIS A 551 -12.80 12.89 18.48
CA HIS A 551 -11.50 13.40 18.04
C HIS A 551 -11.13 12.88 16.64
N GLY A 552 -11.01 13.80 15.67
CA GLY A 552 -10.73 13.51 14.27
C GLY A 552 -11.94 13.66 13.34
N ILE A 553 -13.12 13.91 13.90
CA ILE A 553 -14.32 14.34 13.18
C ILE A 553 -14.46 15.86 13.36
N GLY A 554 -14.66 16.59 12.28
CA GLY A 554 -14.91 18.04 12.32
C GLY A 554 -16.38 18.38 12.09
N SER A 555 -16.81 19.60 12.46
CA SER A 555 -18.18 20.10 12.33
C SER A 555 -18.86 19.75 11.00
N LYS A 556 -18.22 20.01 9.86
CA LYS A 556 -18.76 19.69 8.53
C LYS A 556 -19.07 18.20 8.33
N THR A 557 -18.27 17.32 8.93
CA THR A 557 -18.50 15.87 8.86
C THR A 557 -19.66 15.47 9.76
N ALA A 558 -19.71 16.03 10.98
CA ALA A 558 -20.81 15.80 11.91
C ALA A 558 -22.16 16.24 11.31
N GLU A 559 -22.23 17.46 10.77
CA GLU A 559 -23.40 17.99 10.06
C GLU A 559 -23.82 17.10 8.88
N SER A 560 -22.86 16.60 8.11
CA SER A 560 -23.14 15.74 6.95
C SER A 560 -23.75 14.40 7.36
N VAL A 561 -23.28 13.80 8.46
CA VAL A 561 -23.81 12.55 9.01
C VAL A 561 -25.23 12.75 9.51
N ALA A 562 -25.44 13.75 10.38
CA ALA A 562 -26.77 14.04 10.92
C ALA A 562 -27.79 14.40 9.82
N ASN A 563 -27.39 15.23 8.84
CA ASN A 563 -28.26 15.58 7.72
C ASN A 563 -28.54 14.38 6.80
N PHE A 564 -27.58 13.47 6.62
CA PHE A 564 -27.84 12.26 5.83
C PHE A 564 -28.95 11.42 6.45
N PHE A 565 -28.86 11.15 7.76
CA PHE A 565 -29.85 10.33 8.44
C PHE A 565 -31.16 11.07 8.75
N SER A 566 -31.19 12.40 8.79
CA SER A 566 -32.46 13.14 8.94
C SER A 566 -33.37 13.03 7.72
N GLN A 567 -32.82 12.77 6.53
CA GLN A 567 -33.58 12.67 5.27
C GLN A 567 -34.37 11.36 5.17
N LEU A 568 -35.69 11.48 4.98
CA LEU A 568 -36.61 10.33 4.92
C LEU A 568 -36.18 9.25 3.91
N LYS A 569 -35.69 9.63 2.74
CA LYS A 569 -35.22 8.68 1.71
C LYS A 569 -34.05 7.82 2.20
N ASN A 570 -33.11 8.43 2.93
CA ASN A 570 -31.94 7.73 3.45
C ASN A 570 -32.31 6.86 4.64
N LYS A 571 -33.26 7.29 5.49
CA LYS A 571 -33.86 6.43 6.52
C LYS A 571 -34.48 5.18 5.91
N VAL A 572 -35.31 5.34 4.87
CA VAL A 572 -35.93 4.21 4.16
C VAL A 572 -34.86 3.30 3.54
N LEU A 573 -33.83 3.87 2.91
CA LEU A 573 -32.71 3.08 2.37
C LEU A 573 -32.01 2.28 3.47
N PHE A 574 -31.70 2.91 4.59
CA PHE A 574 -31.03 2.27 5.73
C PHE A 574 -31.87 1.11 6.29
N GLU A 575 -33.18 1.31 6.45
CA GLU A 575 -34.10 0.24 6.87
C GLU A 575 -34.15 -0.92 5.86
N LYS A 576 -34.16 -0.64 4.55
CA LYS A 576 -34.08 -1.70 3.53
C LYS A 576 -32.78 -2.51 3.66
N LEU A 577 -31.65 -1.85 3.91
CA LEU A 577 -30.35 -2.53 4.09
C LEU A 577 -30.32 -3.36 5.37
N LYS A 578 -30.91 -2.87 6.46
CA LYS A 578 -31.07 -3.61 7.71
C LYS A 578 -31.92 -4.88 7.50
N LEU A 579 -33.05 -4.75 6.82
CA LEU A 579 -33.92 -5.89 6.44
C LEU A 579 -33.23 -6.87 5.49
N ALA A 580 -32.31 -6.38 4.64
CA ALA A 580 -31.50 -7.24 3.78
C ALA A 580 -30.46 -8.07 4.57
N GLY A 581 -30.23 -7.77 5.85
CA GLY A 581 -29.34 -8.52 6.74
C GLY A 581 -27.89 -8.03 6.74
N LEU A 582 -27.65 -6.77 6.41
CA LEU A 582 -26.31 -6.19 6.53
C LEU A 582 -25.93 -6.03 8.01
N GLN A 583 -24.63 -6.14 8.28
CA GLN A 583 -24.10 -5.96 9.61
C GLN A 583 -24.07 -4.47 10.00
N ILE A 584 -24.98 -4.08 10.89
CA ILE A 584 -25.18 -2.70 11.34
C ILE A 584 -24.38 -2.38 12.62
N GLN A 585 -24.07 -3.41 13.39
CA GLN A 585 -23.30 -3.30 14.63
C GLN A 585 -21.82 -3.61 14.37
N ALA A 586 -20.95 -2.97 15.14
CA ALA A 586 -19.54 -3.32 15.20
C ALA A 586 -19.43 -4.81 15.53
N GLU A 587 -18.50 -5.48 14.86
CA GLU A 587 -18.04 -6.78 15.31
C GLU A 587 -17.43 -6.59 16.69
N MET A 588 -18.14 -7.02 17.74
CA MET A 588 -17.48 -7.26 19.00
C MET A 588 -16.49 -8.38 18.73
N SER A 589 -15.20 -8.04 18.64
CA SER A 589 -14.15 -9.03 18.68
C SER A 589 -14.26 -9.75 20.03
N PHE A 590 -14.96 -10.88 20.03
CA PHE A 590 -14.81 -11.92 21.04
C PHE A 590 -13.45 -12.59 20.80
N ASP A 591 -12.38 -11.85 21.11
CA ASP A 591 -11.11 -12.43 21.54
C ASP A 591 -10.26 -11.33 22.18
N LEU A 592 -10.56 -11.08 23.45
CA LEU A 592 -9.71 -10.58 24.54
C LEU A 592 -10.66 -10.56 25.74
N GLY A 593 -10.98 -11.77 26.22
CA GLY A 593 -11.63 -11.92 27.51
C GLY A 593 -10.77 -11.21 28.55
N GLN A 594 -11.35 -10.19 29.19
CA GLN A 594 -10.95 -9.67 30.50
C GLN A 594 -9.45 -9.71 30.82
N MET A 595 -8.59 -9.07 30.02
CA MET A 595 -7.51 -8.34 30.67
C MET A 595 -8.17 -7.05 31.16
N GLU A 596 -8.42 -6.96 32.46
CA GLU A 596 -8.59 -5.65 33.09
C GLU A 596 -7.49 -4.75 32.50
N LYS A 597 -7.85 -3.57 31.99
CA LYS A 597 -6.86 -2.58 31.55
C LYS A 597 -6.12 -2.08 32.79
N ALA A 598 -5.32 -2.92 33.41
CA ALA A 598 -4.71 -2.73 34.72
C ALA A 598 -3.77 -1.52 34.72
N LEU A 599 -3.27 -1.14 33.54
CA LEU A 599 -2.37 -0.02 33.34
C LEU A 599 -3.05 1.20 32.70
N LEU A 600 -4.39 1.24 32.64
CA LEU A 600 -5.13 2.32 31.98
C LEU A 600 -4.71 3.70 32.52
N GLY A 601 -4.16 4.53 31.64
CA GLY A 601 -3.77 5.91 31.96
C GLY A 601 -2.44 6.06 32.71
N LYS A 602 -1.75 4.96 33.05
CA LYS A 602 -0.45 4.98 33.73
C LYS A 602 0.68 5.34 32.78
N ILE A 603 1.62 6.18 33.22
CA ILE A 603 2.79 6.61 32.44
C ILE A 603 4.07 5.96 32.97
N PHE A 604 4.73 5.20 32.10
CA PHE A 604 5.98 4.48 32.37
C PHE A 604 7.17 5.15 31.68
N VAL A 605 8.33 5.16 32.32
CA VAL A 605 9.63 5.47 31.68
C VAL A 605 10.54 4.25 31.82
N LEU A 606 10.99 3.72 30.69
CA LEU A 606 11.93 2.59 30.65
C LEU A 606 13.37 3.13 30.56
N THR A 607 14.26 2.68 31.44
CA THR A 607 15.67 3.11 31.46
C THR A 607 16.65 1.95 31.63
N GLY A 608 17.75 2.00 30.87
CA GLY A 608 18.75 0.93 30.74
C GLY A 608 18.31 -0.20 29.80
N THR A 609 19.03 -1.32 29.81
CA THR A 609 18.78 -2.50 28.98
C THR A 609 18.03 -3.55 29.79
N LEU A 610 16.84 -3.94 29.32
CA LEU A 610 16.04 -5.02 29.91
C LEU A 610 16.62 -6.37 29.46
N THR A 611 16.67 -7.34 30.36
CA THR A 611 17.26 -8.67 30.15
C THR A 611 16.24 -9.70 29.65
N ALA A 612 14.98 -9.60 30.05
CA ALA A 612 13.94 -10.56 29.72
C ALA A 612 13.22 -10.25 28.39
N MET A 613 13.20 -8.99 27.96
CA MET A 613 12.57 -8.57 26.69
C MET A 613 13.17 -7.27 26.17
N THR A 614 12.99 -6.99 24.88
CA THR A 614 13.42 -5.71 24.30
C THR A 614 12.56 -4.55 24.82
N ARG A 615 13.12 -3.33 24.83
CA ARG A 615 12.37 -2.13 25.23
C ARG A 615 11.17 -1.85 24.32
N SER A 616 11.25 -2.23 23.05
CA SER A 616 10.13 -2.16 22.10
C SER A 616 9.02 -3.11 22.50
N ALA A 617 9.33 -4.38 22.79
CA ALA A 617 8.36 -5.37 23.27
C ALA A 617 7.71 -4.95 24.61
N ALA A 618 8.51 -4.45 25.57
CA ALA A 618 8.00 -3.91 26.82
C ALA A 618 7.07 -2.71 26.59
N SER A 619 7.42 -1.81 25.66
CA SER A 619 6.60 -0.65 25.33
C SER A 619 5.28 -1.03 24.66
N GLU A 620 5.29 -2.08 23.83
CA GLU A 620 4.07 -2.62 23.23
C GLU A 620 3.16 -3.27 24.26
N ARG A 621 3.70 -4.11 25.16
CA ARG A 621 2.94 -4.70 26.26
C ARG A 621 2.26 -3.64 27.14
N ILE A 622 2.99 -2.59 27.53
CA ILE A 622 2.42 -1.48 28.32
C ILE A 622 1.26 -0.80 27.56
N LYS A 623 1.41 -0.57 26.26
CA LYS A 623 0.37 0.06 25.43
C LYS A 623 -0.85 -0.85 25.24
N LEU A 624 -0.64 -2.16 25.05
CA LEU A 624 -1.71 -3.16 24.94
C LEU A 624 -2.57 -3.19 26.22
N MET A 625 -1.95 -3.02 27.38
CA MET A 625 -2.63 -2.96 28.68
C MET A 625 -3.21 -1.57 29.04
N GLY A 626 -3.17 -0.59 28.11
CA GLY A 626 -3.76 0.75 28.27
C GLY A 626 -2.85 1.81 28.90
N GLY A 627 -1.57 1.49 29.13
CA GLY A 627 -0.55 2.42 29.63
C GLY A 627 0.11 3.25 28.53
N LYS A 628 0.91 4.24 28.95
CA LYS A 628 1.70 5.13 28.08
C LYS A 628 3.18 5.01 28.43
N VAL A 629 4.06 5.10 27.44
CA VAL A 629 5.51 5.12 27.64
C VAL A 629 6.08 6.49 27.27
N SER A 630 6.86 7.08 28.17
CA SER A 630 7.56 8.36 27.99
C SER A 630 9.07 8.16 27.96
N SER A 631 9.78 9.03 27.24
CA SER A 631 11.24 9.04 27.18
C SER A 631 11.87 9.87 28.30
N SER A 632 11.12 10.79 28.92
CA SER A 632 11.58 11.66 29.99
C SER A 632 10.80 11.44 31.28
N VAL A 633 11.51 11.54 32.40
CA VAL A 633 10.90 11.55 33.74
C VAL A 633 10.35 12.95 33.98
N SER A 634 9.04 13.02 34.23
CA SER A 634 8.32 14.26 34.55
C SER A 634 7.42 14.06 35.76
N LYS A 635 6.88 15.14 36.33
CA LYS A 635 5.91 15.06 37.45
C LYS A 635 4.67 14.21 37.15
N ASN A 636 4.36 13.97 35.87
CA ASN A 636 3.21 13.16 35.44
C ASN A 636 3.58 11.68 35.22
N THR A 637 4.82 11.27 35.51
CA THR A 637 5.25 9.87 35.35
C THR A 637 4.82 9.08 36.58
N ASP A 638 4.14 7.95 36.39
CA ASP A 638 3.73 7.06 37.48
C ASP A 638 4.87 6.12 37.90
N PHE A 639 5.57 5.54 36.93
CA PHE A 639 6.57 4.50 37.16
C PHE A 639 7.83 4.69 36.32
N VAL A 640 8.99 4.39 36.91
CA VAL A 640 10.26 4.29 36.19
C VAL A 640 10.83 2.89 36.36
N VAL A 641 10.95 2.14 35.26
CA VAL A 641 11.51 0.78 35.26
C VAL A 641 13.02 0.88 35.10
N VAL A 642 13.75 0.35 36.09
CA VAL A 642 15.19 0.52 36.28
C VAL A 642 15.88 -0.84 36.12
N SER A 643 16.70 -0.98 35.08
CA SER A 643 17.61 -2.12 34.89
C SER A 643 19.03 -1.81 35.38
N GLU A 644 19.93 -2.80 35.35
CA GLU A 644 21.28 -2.74 35.96
C GLU A 644 22.15 -1.55 35.53
N ASN A 645 21.85 -0.90 34.38
CA ASN A 645 22.61 0.23 33.82
C ASN A 645 21.85 1.58 33.77
N ALA A 646 20.99 1.88 34.76
CA ALA A 646 20.17 3.09 34.75
C ALA A 646 20.66 4.20 35.71
N GLY A 647 21.46 5.14 35.19
CA GLY A 647 22.02 6.26 35.96
C GLY A 647 21.11 7.50 36.06
N SER A 648 20.98 8.27 34.98
CA SER A 648 20.41 9.63 35.04
C SER A 648 18.90 9.69 35.36
N LYS A 649 18.10 8.78 34.78
CA LYS A 649 16.63 8.77 34.97
C LYS A 649 16.20 8.20 36.32
N LYS A 650 16.99 7.29 36.90
CA LYS A 650 16.79 6.80 38.27
C LYS A 650 16.93 7.94 39.28
N ASN A 651 17.98 8.75 39.13
CA ASN A 651 18.21 9.91 39.99
C ASN A 651 17.12 10.97 39.82
N GLN A 652 16.63 11.20 38.58
CA GLN A 652 15.51 12.10 38.32
C GLN A 652 14.19 11.60 38.96
N ALA A 653 13.92 10.29 38.92
CA ALA A 653 12.74 9.70 39.55
C ALA A 653 12.75 9.88 41.07
N LEU A 654 13.90 9.63 41.70
CA LEU A 654 14.11 9.83 43.15
C LEU A 654 13.91 11.29 43.55
N ALA A 655 14.46 12.24 42.78
CA ALA A 655 14.31 13.67 43.05
C ALA A 655 12.87 14.18 42.93
N LEU A 656 12.05 13.53 42.09
CA LEU A 656 10.65 13.87 41.86
C LEU A 656 9.66 13.04 42.70
N GLY A 657 10.15 12.11 43.53
CA GLY A 657 9.31 11.24 44.37
C GLY A 657 8.52 10.18 43.59
N ILE A 658 9.00 9.79 42.41
CA ILE A 658 8.31 8.88 41.49
C ILE A 658 8.74 7.45 41.76
N ARG A 659 7.79 6.50 41.72
CA ARG A 659 8.04 5.10 42.06
C ARG A 659 8.96 4.43 41.04
N THR A 660 10.06 3.85 41.51
CA THR A 660 10.96 3.03 40.70
C THR A 660 10.62 1.55 40.83
N LEU A 661 10.58 0.83 39.71
CA LEU A 661 10.34 -0.63 39.64
C LEU A 661 11.61 -1.32 39.15
N THR A 662 11.93 -2.49 39.70
CA THR A 662 12.92 -3.39 39.08
C THR A 662 12.32 -4.05 37.83
N GLU A 663 13.16 -4.70 37.02
CA GLU A 663 12.68 -5.50 35.89
C GLU A 663 11.73 -6.62 36.35
N ASP A 664 12.05 -7.31 37.45
CA ASP A 664 11.20 -8.36 38.02
C ASP A 664 9.87 -7.81 38.56
N ASP A 665 9.87 -6.65 39.21
CA ASP A 665 8.63 -5.98 39.66
C ASP A 665 7.74 -5.59 38.48
N PHE A 666 8.35 -5.17 37.37
CA PHE A 666 7.65 -4.82 36.14
C PHE A 666 7.05 -6.04 35.46
N LEU A 667 7.81 -7.14 35.35
CA LEU A 667 7.33 -8.43 34.85
C LEU A 667 6.17 -8.95 35.69
N GLY A 668 6.32 -8.95 37.02
CA GLY A 668 5.26 -9.32 37.95
C GLY A 668 4.00 -8.47 37.78
N MET A 669 4.12 -7.18 37.43
CA MET A 669 2.97 -6.29 37.20
C MET A 669 2.27 -6.55 35.84
N ILE A 670 2.98 -7.01 34.82
CA ILE A 670 2.41 -7.27 33.49
C ILE A 670 2.05 -8.73 33.24
N ASP A 671 2.52 -9.66 34.08
CA ASP A 671 2.21 -11.09 33.99
C ASP A 671 1.20 -11.56 35.07
N SER A 672 0.81 -10.69 36.02
CA SER A 672 -0.21 -10.97 37.06
C SER A 672 -1.64 -10.55 36.69
N VAL A 673 -1.84 -10.17 35.42
CA VAL A 673 -3.11 -9.77 34.79
C VAL A 673 -3.26 -10.58 33.52
#